data_AF-A0A8H3YVB1-F1
#
_entry.id   AF-A0A8H3YVB1-F1
#
_cell.length_a   1.000
_cell.length_b   1.000
_cell.length_c   1.000
_cell.angle_alpha   90.00
_cell.angle_beta   90.00
_cell.angle_gamma   90.00
#
_symmetry.space_group_name_H-M   'P 1'
#
loop_
_entity.id
_entity.type
_entity.pdbx_description
1 polymer ?
#
loop_
_entity_poly.entity_id
_entity_poly.type
_entity_poly.pdbx_seq_one_letter_code
_entity_poly.pdbx_strand_id
1 'polypeptide(L)'
;MTNFTECAAKLLANPSAYTQWRWNGSVRLIDKNETTQISHEGCRAICGTGIAWYLWSESSATITTWLLPIVGMFLQAPFESNAFWSTVLAIARWIGNPMTSLSYIFWNISVSGKCALMVDMAVEYDHKFLSEDSDFAHIRDSFYILMTMNQFAMKTEVSSLKKEAEGLLRIVLFSKDLVLHGTQESLKDYRHNLAKDLRRRRKRGVVPVFVSTAWFLFSLAISIQSAFGLIGNNAEAHDLALGLLLGWMPIMIMAGIVDRNPFSVDDVRKPLNKLISLVCDSLQDDALITTFLTTLEASDEETEQMRRRVYRIKAEAGYLQNDFFAQFAGQGRARWHYGCAHSILSDIENIWVADRGREWLRDEYEARTKLVLGSNDHGLFWFDFRELWQASAAFIAVLASCLGAFVLSYFTPTVGLGCRSLGYLIFLCVSTGLLILEFVVWWLTSEERAEQLLNMERRPTLIERAHMEQQAEQAATVFRGVWRRVQSWGIAHRSKVEEFLSDHVSAIWSQCYPEPKRVDKREKRRTKIHRFFERTHGYSTRQWLHRLFFVPAELFNTIWLIYIVLAQTFGAYSNCNCVTSRYGFHGGYVDLGQANTTDNKFVQYYWAGGTSLSCAILGLGLIYVVTEWCLQSHISTETVKNARRGLRKTRWFRRITYWPRRLTRKTTVSINNLFAALHSVPKESRQKTLFWSKDVTFDYATDHFLSPRAERQASNATHEEELHDWTTPPIQPTPTFYRDRSDTGASLTQHLLSPPGADNFLSPERSPSFVSGVSSMDPTEVGGSDDDGERWRPGYERAGSSGGH
;
A
#
# COMPACT_ATOMS: atom_id res chain seq x y z
N MET A 1 -20.76 41.56 4.28
CA MET A 1 -19.67 40.70 4.81
C MET A 1 -19.92 40.54 6.30
N THR A 2 -19.74 39.36 6.86
CA THR A 2 -19.96 39.15 8.30
C THR A 2 -18.72 39.62 9.06
N ASN A 3 -18.87 40.46 10.08
CA ASN A 3 -17.78 40.86 10.97
C ASN A 3 -18.27 40.71 12.42
N PHE A 4 -17.84 39.64 13.09
CA PHE A 4 -18.33 39.32 14.44
C PHE A 4 -18.01 40.39 15.48
N THR A 5 -16.89 41.10 15.34
CA THR A 5 -16.54 42.23 16.22
C THR A 5 -17.50 43.40 16.05
N GLU A 6 -17.82 43.74 14.80
CA GLU A 6 -18.82 44.78 14.50
C GLU A 6 -20.22 44.35 14.94
N CYS A 7 -20.57 43.06 14.78
CA CYS A 7 -21.83 42.53 15.28
C CYS A 7 -21.95 42.64 16.78
N ALA A 8 -20.88 42.32 17.52
CA ALA A 8 -20.86 42.42 18.97
C ALA A 8 -21.13 43.87 19.40
N ALA A 9 -20.47 44.84 18.75
CA ALA A 9 -20.70 46.25 18.99
C ALA A 9 -22.15 46.67 18.67
N LYS A 10 -22.73 46.18 17.56
CA LYS A 10 -24.13 46.44 17.17
C LYS A 10 -25.14 45.86 18.16
N LEU A 11 -24.88 44.65 18.66
CA LEU A 11 -25.73 44.01 19.67
C LEU A 11 -25.71 44.81 20.99
N LEU A 12 -24.52 45.21 21.45
CA LEU A 12 -24.36 45.99 22.67
C LEU A 12 -24.95 47.41 22.57
N ALA A 13 -24.93 48.00 21.37
CA ALA A 13 -25.52 49.33 21.13
C ALA A 13 -27.07 49.31 21.12
N ASN A 14 -27.71 48.15 20.95
CA ASN A 14 -29.16 48.04 20.80
C ASN A 14 -29.79 47.08 21.84
N PRO A 15 -30.27 47.60 22.99
CA PRO A 15 -30.86 46.79 24.06
C PRO A 15 -32.08 45.96 23.61
N SER A 16 -32.87 46.44 22.64
CA SER A 16 -34.05 45.70 22.18
C SER A 16 -33.64 44.46 21.37
N ALA A 17 -32.59 44.56 20.55
CA ALA A 17 -32.05 43.43 19.80
C ALA A 17 -31.54 42.32 20.73
N TYR A 18 -30.89 42.70 21.83
CA TYR A 18 -30.47 41.77 22.88
C TYR A 18 -31.66 40.99 23.45
N THR A 19 -32.73 41.67 23.89
CA THR A 19 -33.89 40.99 24.48
C THR A 19 -34.61 40.05 23.50
N GLN A 20 -34.61 40.38 22.22
CA GLN A 20 -35.26 39.61 21.16
C GLN A 20 -34.48 38.34 20.81
N TRP A 21 -33.15 38.43 20.73
CA TRP A 21 -32.30 37.38 20.16
C TRP A 21 -31.46 36.61 21.17
N ARG A 22 -31.58 36.93 22.47
CA ARG A 22 -30.85 36.23 23.54
C ARG A 22 -31.05 34.72 23.50
N TRP A 23 -29.99 33.99 23.80
CA TRP A 23 -30.04 32.54 23.94
C TRP A 23 -30.62 32.14 25.31
N ASN A 24 -31.74 31.43 25.30
CA ASN A 24 -32.38 30.89 26.51
C ASN A 24 -32.12 29.39 26.74
N GLY A 25 -31.44 28.72 25.81
CA GLY A 25 -31.14 27.29 25.93
C GLY A 25 -29.96 27.00 26.86
N SER A 26 -29.61 25.71 26.98
CA SER A 26 -28.44 25.27 27.76
C SER A 26 -27.14 25.69 27.07
N VAL A 27 -26.21 26.28 27.83
CA VAL A 27 -24.83 26.60 27.41
C VAL A 27 -23.91 25.46 27.88
N ARG A 28 -22.86 25.16 27.11
CA ARG A 28 -21.90 24.08 27.44
C ARG A 28 -20.51 24.69 27.65
N LEU A 29 -19.86 24.36 28.77
CA LEU A 29 -18.48 24.69 29.12
C LEU A 29 -18.12 26.19 29.20
N ILE A 30 -19.09 27.07 28.99
CA ILE A 30 -18.97 28.52 29.13
C ILE A 30 -20.08 28.96 30.09
N ASP A 31 -19.80 29.97 30.90
CA ASP A 31 -20.81 30.55 31.79
C ASP A 31 -21.91 31.25 30.96
N LYS A 32 -23.15 31.14 31.42
CA LYS A 32 -24.27 31.79 30.73
C LYS A 32 -24.11 33.31 30.84
N ASN A 33 -23.89 33.98 29.72
CA ASN A 33 -23.88 35.43 29.62
C ASN A 33 -24.95 35.86 28.64
N GLU A 34 -26.05 36.39 29.18
CA GLU A 34 -27.19 36.75 28.35
C GLU A 34 -26.78 37.84 27.33
N THR A 35 -25.92 38.78 27.71
CA THR A 35 -25.58 39.96 26.88
C THR A 35 -24.79 39.64 25.61
N THR A 36 -24.01 38.56 25.59
CA THR A 36 -23.15 38.20 24.45
C THR A 36 -23.62 36.96 23.69
N GLN A 37 -24.50 36.16 24.30
CA GLN A 37 -24.96 34.88 23.74
C GLN A 37 -26.28 35.05 22.98
N ILE A 38 -26.21 34.87 21.66
CA ILE A 38 -27.36 35.02 20.78
C ILE A 38 -27.71 33.73 20.04
N SER A 39 -28.98 33.60 19.69
CA SER A 39 -29.49 32.50 18.86
C SER A 39 -28.96 32.60 17.41
N HIS A 40 -29.04 31.50 16.67
CA HIS A 40 -28.67 31.47 15.24
C HIS A 40 -29.43 32.49 14.38
N GLU A 41 -30.72 32.65 14.63
CA GLU A 41 -31.56 33.64 13.94
C GLU A 41 -31.11 35.06 14.26
N GLY A 42 -30.76 35.32 15.51
CA GLY A 42 -30.14 36.56 15.96
C GLY A 42 -28.82 36.86 15.26
N CYS A 43 -27.95 35.86 15.16
CA CYS A 43 -26.68 36.00 14.43
C CYS A 43 -26.94 36.41 12.98
N ARG A 44 -27.86 35.72 12.27
CA ARG A 44 -28.19 36.09 10.89
C ARG A 44 -28.82 37.47 10.77
N ALA A 45 -29.64 37.90 11.72
CA ALA A 45 -30.28 39.21 11.71
C ALA A 45 -29.28 40.34 11.95
N ILE A 46 -28.32 40.16 12.87
CA ILE A 46 -27.38 41.21 13.29
C ILE A 46 -26.11 41.21 12.42
N CYS A 47 -25.56 40.03 12.14
CA CYS A 47 -24.34 39.85 11.37
C CYS A 47 -24.54 39.68 9.86
N GLY A 48 -25.76 39.32 9.44
CA GLY A 48 -26.06 38.96 8.06
C GLY A 48 -25.75 37.49 7.73
N THR A 49 -25.89 37.16 6.45
CA THR A 49 -25.71 35.79 5.90
C THR A 49 -24.35 35.59 5.23
N GLY A 50 -23.45 36.57 5.30
CA GLY A 50 -22.15 36.54 4.64
C GLY A 50 -21.13 35.62 5.31
N ILE A 51 -19.97 35.51 4.67
CA ILE A 51 -18.78 34.83 5.19
C ILE A 51 -17.77 35.88 5.63
N ALA A 52 -17.12 35.66 6.77
CA ALA A 52 -16.00 36.44 7.26
C ALA A 52 -14.68 35.78 6.81
N TRP A 53 -14.23 36.08 5.60
CA TRP A 53 -12.98 35.53 5.07
C TRP A 53 -11.78 35.93 5.94
N TYR A 54 -10.82 35.02 6.10
CA TYR A 54 -9.57 35.31 6.79
C TYR A 54 -8.72 36.32 6.02
N LEU A 55 -7.88 37.05 6.75
CA LEU A 55 -6.93 37.95 6.11
C LEU A 55 -5.90 37.12 5.34
N TRP A 56 -5.34 37.70 4.27
CA TRP A 56 -4.30 37.03 3.48
C TRP A 56 -3.11 36.59 4.34
N SER A 57 -2.76 37.33 5.39
CA SER A 57 -1.71 36.95 6.34
C SER A 57 -1.99 35.62 7.04
N GLU A 58 -3.23 35.38 7.46
CA GLU A 58 -3.64 34.14 8.14
C GLU A 58 -3.73 32.97 7.14
N SER A 59 -4.33 33.21 5.98
CA SER A 59 -4.40 32.19 4.92
C SER A 59 -3.03 31.81 4.38
N SER A 60 -2.14 32.77 4.16
CA SER A 60 -0.76 32.51 3.69
C SER A 60 0.08 31.79 4.75
N ALA A 61 -0.11 32.08 6.04
CA ALA A 61 0.50 31.31 7.12
C ALA A 61 0.05 29.85 7.10
N THR A 62 -1.25 29.60 6.94
CA THR A 62 -1.79 28.22 6.83
C THR A 62 -1.27 27.51 5.57
N ILE A 63 -1.21 28.21 4.42
CA ILE A 63 -0.70 27.67 3.15
C ILE A 63 0.77 27.25 3.29
N THR A 64 1.60 28.11 3.86
CA THR A 64 3.04 27.86 3.99
C THR A 64 3.35 26.80 5.05
N THR A 65 2.57 26.75 6.12
CA THR A 65 2.78 25.82 7.23
C THR A 65 2.29 24.41 6.91
N TRP A 66 1.17 24.27 6.19
CA TRP A 66 0.54 22.96 5.96
C TRP A 66 0.48 22.57 4.49
N LEU A 67 -0.12 23.41 3.63
CA LEU A 67 -0.37 23.03 2.25
C LEU A 67 0.92 22.77 1.47
N LEU A 68 1.93 23.63 1.60
CA LEU A 68 3.21 23.44 0.90
C LEU A 68 3.95 22.17 1.37
N PRO A 69 4.11 21.89 2.67
CA PRO A 69 4.68 20.62 3.13
C PRO A 69 3.91 19.39 2.67
N ILE A 70 2.58 19.43 2.69
CA ILE A 70 1.73 18.33 2.24
C ILE A 70 1.89 18.09 0.75
N VAL A 71 1.87 19.14 -0.07
CA VAL A 71 2.15 19.04 -1.51
C VAL A 71 3.56 18.49 -1.72
N GLY A 72 4.56 18.95 -0.96
CA GLY A 72 5.93 18.42 -0.99
C GLY A 72 6.00 16.92 -0.69
N MET A 73 5.27 16.44 0.31
CA MET A 73 5.14 15.01 0.62
C MET A 73 4.43 14.23 -0.48
N PHE A 74 3.36 14.79 -1.06
CA PHE A 74 2.66 14.17 -2.19
C PHE A 74 3.52 14.08 -3.44
N LEU A 75 4.35 15.08 -3.74
CA LEU A 75 5.24 15.04 -4.89
C LEU A 75 6.29 13.93 -4.77
N GLN A 76 6.60 13.52 -3.55
CA GLN A 76 7.46 12.38 -3.25
C GLN A 76 6.68 11.07 -3.13
N ALA A 77 5.36 11.15 -3.22
CA ALA A 77 4.54 9.97 -3.21
C ALA A 77 4.89 9.11 -4.44
N PRO A 78 4.82 7.79 -4.25
CA PRO A 78 5.31 6.85 -5.22
C PRO A 78 4.33 6.74 -6.39
N PHE A 79 4.45 7.60 -7.39
CA PHE A 79 3.60 7.61 -8.59
C PHE A 79 4.03 6.64 -9.70
N GLU A 80 3.08 6.31 -10.58
CA GLU A 80 3.31 5.48 -11.77
C GLU A 80 3.56 6.39 -12.98
N SER A 81 4.71 6.22 -13.63
CA SER A 81 5.02 6.90 -14.89
C SER A 81 4.06 6.43 -15.99
N ASN A 82 3.58 7.35 -16.83
CA ASN A 82 2.68 7.08 -17.97
C ASN A 82 1.29 6.53 -17.62
N ALA A 83 0.90 6.51 -16.34
CA ALA A 83 -0.42 6.07 -15.89
C ALA A 83 -1.11 7.13 -15.02
N PHE A 84 -1.45 8.28 -15.64
CA PHE A 84 -2.03 9.44 -14.94
C PHE A 84 -3.28 9.06 -14.13
N TRP A 85 -4.26 8.40 -14.76
CA TRP A 85 -5.51 8.02 -14.08
C TRP A 85 -5.33 6.97 -12.99
N SER A 86 -4.41 6.02 -13.18
CA SER A 86 -4.02 5.06 -12.13
C SER A 86 -3.47 5.80 -10.91
N THR A 87 -2.62 6.79 -11.15
CA THR A 87 -2.05 7.65 -10.11
C THR A 87 -3.12 8.49 -9.41
N VAL A 88 -4.03 9.14 -10.16
CA VAL A 88 -5.11 9.94 -9.57
C VAL A 88 -6.05 9.07 -8.72
N LEU A 89 -6.40 7.88 -9.19
CA LEU A 89 -7.24 6.94 -8.43
C LEU A 89 -6.52 6.42 -7.17
N ALA A 90 -5.22 6.17 -7.25
CA ALA A 90 -4.41 5.81 -6.09
C ALA A 90 -4.39 6.94 -5.04
N ILE A 91 -4.21 8.20 -5.47
CA ILE A 91 -4.27 9.37 -4.57
C ILE A 91 -5.65 9.47 -3.94
N ALA A 92 -6.72 9.36 -4.73
CA ALA A 92 -8.09 9.40 -4.22
C ALA A 92 -8.36 8.27 -3.21
N ARG A 93 -7.76 7.10 -3.40
CA ARG A 93 -7.85 6.02 -2.43
C ARG A 93 -7.06 6.31 -1.16
N TRP A 94 -5.81 6.77 -1.28
CA TRP A 94 -4.97 7.13 -0.14
C TRP A 94 -5.59 8.23 0.73
N ILE A 95 -6.18 9.26 0.11
CA ILE A 95 -6.81 10.39 0.81
C ILE A 95 -8.24 10.03 1.26
N GLY A 96 -9.00 9.36 0.41
CA GLY A 96 -10.41 9.06 0.65
C GLY A 96 -10.66 7.87 1.55
N ASN A 97 -9.71 6.95 1.68
CA ASN A 97 -9.78 5.85 2.63
C ASN A 97 -8.38 5.49 3.18
N PRO A 98 -7.78 6.41 3.96
CA PRO A 98 -6.42 6.26 4.46
C PRO A 98 -6.25 5.03 5.36
N MET A 99 -7.30 4.65 6.11
CA MET A 99 -7.28 3.50 7.01
C MET A 99 -7.01 2.20 6.25
N THR A 100 -7.74 1.99 5.15
CA THR A 100 -7.58 0.79 4.34
C THR A 100 -6.26 0.81 3.60
N SER A 101 -5.87 1.93 2.97
CA SER A 101 -4.59 2.03 2.28
C SER A 101 -3.42 1.73 3.22
N LEU A 102 -3.43 2.34 4.42
CA LEU A 102 -2.39 2.11 5.42
C LEU A 102 -2.39 0.66 5.93
N SER A 103 -3.56 0.00 6.05
CA SER A 103 -3.60 -1.41 6.44
C SER A 103 -2.89 -2.33 5.44
N TYR A 104 -3.06 -2.11 4.13
CA TYR A 104 -2.37 -2.90 3.11
C TYR A 104 -0.87 -2.59 3.06
N ILE A 105 -0.48 -1.33 3.28
CA ILE A 105 0.93 -0.97 3.36
C ILE A 105 1.59 -1.66 4.57
N PHE A 106 0.96 -1.59 5.73
CA PHE A 106 1.44 -2.25 6.95
C PHE A 106 1.49 -3.78 6.81
N TRP A 107 0.51 -4.37 6.13
CA TRP A 107 0.55 -5.78 5.74
C TRP A 107 1.80 -6.09 4.90
N ASN A 108 2.06 -5.35 3.82
CA ASN A 108 3.22 -5.61 2.98
C ASN A 108 4.55 -5.42 3.72
N ILE A 109 4.63 -4.43 4.62
CA ILE A 109 5.79 -4.24 5.50
C ILE A 109 5.95 -5.45 6.45
N SER A 110 4.86 -5.96 7.02
CA SER A 110 4.84 -7.17 7.88
C SER A 110 5.41 -8.37 7.12
N VAL A 111 4.95 -8.60 5.89
CA VAL A 111 5.44 -9.66 5.00
C VAL A 111 6.93 -9.49 4.68
N SER A 112 7.37 -8.27 4.36
CA SER A 112 8.78 -7.94 4.12
C SER A 112 9.64 -8.16 5.37
N GLY A 113 9.10 -7.85 6.54
CA GLY A 113 9.72 -8.09 7.85
C GLY A 113 9.88 -9.58 8.16
N LYS A 114 8.90 -10.41 7.75
CA LYS A 114 8.97 -11.88 7.82
C LYS A 114 10.07 -12.45 6.91
N CYS A 115 10.15 -12.01 5.64
CA CYS A 115 11.28 -12.37 4.75
C CYS A 115 12.64 -12.06 5.40
N ALA A 116 12.79 -10.84 5.92
CA ALA A 116 14.02 -10.40 6.57
C ALA A 116 14.34 -11.20 7.85
N LEU A 117 13.32 -11.63 8.59
CA LEU A 117 13.48 -12.48 9.76
C LEU A 117 13.93 -13.89 9.38
N MET A 118 13.33 -14.51 8.36
CA MET A 118 13.70 -15.86 7.90
C MET A 118 15.14 -15.89 7.41
N VAL A 119 15.57 -14.87 6.66
CA VAL A 119 16.97 -14.73 6.23
C VAL A 119 17.90 -14.55 7.44
N ASP A 120 17.56 -13.72 8.43
CA ASP A 120 18.38 -13.56 9.65
C ASP A 120 18.53 -14.89 10.43
N MET A 121 17.48 -15.70 10.43
CA MET A 121 17.41 -16.99 11.14
C MET A 121 17.99 -18.15 10.34
N ALA A 122 18.30 -17.98 9.05
CA ALA A 122 18.85 -19.04 8.19
C ALA A 122 20.16 -19.63 8.72
N VAL A 123 20.87 -18.87 9.54
CA VAL A 123 22.24 -19.17 9.92
C VAL A 123 22.52 -18.80 11.38
N GLU A 124 23.63 -19.29 11.92
CA GLU A 124 24.02 -18.99 13.30
C GLU A 124 24.23 -17.48 13.52
N TYR A 125 24.11 -17.08 14.79
CA TYR A 125 24.19 -15.68 15.19
C TYR A 125 25.59 -15.06 14.96
N ASP A 126 26.65 -15.84 15.21
CA ASP A 126 28.04 -15.39 15.11
C ASP A 126 28.76 -15.90 13.85
N HIS A 127 28.02 -16.55 12.93
CA HIS A 127 28.61 -17.17 11.75
C HIS A 127 29.40 -16.16 10.89
N LYS A 128 30.64 -16.53 10.55
CA LYS A 128 31.58 -15.71 9.76
C LYS A 128 31.53 -16.14 8.30
N PHE A 129 30.54 -15.67 7.54
CA PHE A 129 30.51 -15.89 6.08
C PHE A 129 31.69 -15.21 5.38
N LEU A 130 32.35 -15.96 4.49
CA LEU A 130 33.53 -15.53 3.74
C LEU A 130 33.27 -15.24 2.26
N SER A 131 32.26 -15.86 1.61
CA SER A 131 32.10 -15.81 0.14
C SER A 131 30.77 -15.20 -0.35
N GLU A 132 30.83 -14.56 -1.53
CA GLU A 132 29.64 -14.07 -2.26
C GLU A 132 28.76 -15.21 -2.80
N ASP A 133 29.36 -16.38 -3.07
CA ASP A 133 28.67 -17.59 -3.56
C ASP A 133 28.11 -18.49 -2.46
N SER A 134 28.03 -17.98 -1.23
CA SER A 134 27.47 -18.72 -0.10
C SER A 134 25.96 -18.94 -0.26
N ASP A 135 25.47 -20.07 0.22
CA ASP A 135 24.03 -20.43 0.13
C ASP A 135 23.13 -19.41 0.83
N PHE A 136 23.65 -18.78 1.88
CA PHE A 136 23.03 -17.64 2.53
C PHE A 136 22.78 -16.47 1.55
N ALA A 137 23.74 -16.14 0.69
CA ALA A 137 23.58 -15.06 -0.29
C ALA A 137 22.46 -15.38 -1.28
N HIS A 138 22.38 -16.63 -1.75
CA HIS A 138 21.33 -17.09 -2.66
C HIS A 138 19.94 -17.09 -2.01
N ILE A 139 19.83 -17.57 -0.77
CA ILE A 139 18.56 -17.50 -0.02
C ILE A 139 18.14 -16.05 0.22
N ARG A 140 19.08 -15.16 0.56
CA ARG A 140 18.82 -13.72 0.68
C ARG A 140 18.32 -13.11 -0.64
N ASP A 141 18.82 -13.57 -1.78
CA ASP A 141 18.38 -13.15 -3.11
C ASP A 141 16.95 -13.62 -3.40
N SER A 142 16.65 -14.89 -3.11
CA SER A 142 15.30 -15.46 -3.23
C SER A 142 14.27 -14.70 -2.41
N PHE A 143 14.52 -14.45 -1.13
CA PHE A 143 13.59 -13.71 -0.27
C PHE A 143 13.45 -12.23 -0.67
N TYR A 144 14.50 -11.62 -1.24
CA TYR A 144 14.42 -10.26 -1.78
C TYR A 144 13.54 -10.19 -3.05
N ILE A 145 13.69 -11.17 -3.93
CA ILE A 145 12.85 -11.30 -5.13
C ILE A 145 11.40 -11.56 -4.70
N LEU A 146 11.16 -12.46 -3.75
CA LEU A 146 9.83 -12.74 -3.21
C LEU A 146 9.17 -11.49 -2.62
N MET A 147 9.91 -10.72 -1.83
CA MET A 147 9.45 -9.42 -1.32
C MET A 147 9.05 -8.46 -2.45
N THR A 148 9.80 -8.47 -3.56
CA THR A 148 9.50 -7.63 -4.72
C THR A 148 8.30 -8.14 -5.52
N MET A 149 8.16 -9.46 -5.71
CA MET A 149 7.01 -10.10 -6.35
C MET A 149 5.71 -9.81 -5.59
N ASN A 150 5.77 -9.70 -4.25
CA ASN A 150 4.62 -9.38 -3.41
C ASN A 150 3.93 -8.06 -3.78
N GLN A 151 4.64 -7.12 -4.44
CA GLN A 151 4.11 -5.83 -4.85
C GLN A 151 3.21 -5.90 -6.10
N PHE A 152 3.12 -7.06 -6.76
CA PHE A 152 2.40 -7.23 -8.02
C PHE A 152 1.22 -8.17 -7.88
N ALA A 153 0.10 -7.79 -8.50
CA ALA A 153 -1.04 -8.68 -8.70
C ALA A 153 -0.78 -9.61 -9.88
N MET A 154 -1.17 -10.88 -9.70
CA MET A 154 -1.12 -11.88 -10.76
C MET A 154 -2.27 -11.70 -11.73
N LYS A 155 -2.08 -12.18 -12.95
CA LYS A 155 -3.15 -12.25 -13.96
C LYS A 155 -4.32 -13.10 -13.42
N THR A 156 -5.56 -12.71 -13.75
CA THR A 156 -6.76 -13.41 -13.24
C THR A 156 -6.77 -14.91 -13.59
N GLU A 157 -6.29 -15.27 -14.79
CA GLU A 157 -6.19 -16.67 -15.26
C GLU A 157 -5.16 -17.47 -14.45
N VAL A 158 -4.01 -16.86 -14.14
CA VAL A 158 -3.00 -17.46 -13.26
C VAL A 158 -3.55 -17.59 -11.83
N SER A 159 -4.34 -16.61 -11.38
CA SER A 159 -4.96 -16.63 -10.06
C SER A 159 -5.99 -17.75 -9.88
N SER A 160 -6.54 -18.33 -10.96
CA SER A 160 -7.35 -19.55 -10.87
C SER A 160 -6.52 -20.82 -10.67
N LEU A 161 -5.28 -20.86 -11.18
CA LEU A 161 -4.34 -21.98 -11.06
C LEU A 161 -3.46 -21.85 -9.81
N LYS A 162 -4.08 -21.67 -8.64
CA LYS A 162 -3.37 -21.24 -7.42
C LYS A 162 -2.22 -22.16 -7.02
N LYS A 163 -2.41 -23.49 -7.05
CA LYS A 163 -1.43 -24.46 -6.54
C LYS A 163 -0.24 -24.62 -7.48
N GLU A 164 -0.52 -24.59 -8.78
CA GLU A 164 0.45 -24.69 -9.87
C GLU A 164 1.28 -23.41 -9.96
N ALA A 165 0.62 -22.24 -9.89
CA ALA A 165 1.29 -20.94 -9.83
C ALA A 165 2.19 -20.80 -8.59
N GLU A 166 1.71 -21.23 -7.42
CA GLU A 166 2.52 -21.26 -6.20
C GLU A 166 3.72 -22.22 -6.35
N GLY A 167 3.49 -23.41 -6.90
CA GLY A 167 4.54 -24.39 -7.15
C GLY A 167 5.63 -23.87 -8.08
N LEU A 168 5.22 -23.20 -9.16
CA LEU A 168 6.13 -22.53 -10.09
C LEU A 168 6.94 -21.45 -9.37
N LEU A 169 6.31 -20.59 -8.58
CA LEU A 169 7.02 -19.55 -7.82
C LEU A 169 8.01 -20.16 -6.82
N ARG A 170 7.68 -21.27 -6.16
CA ARG A 170 8.60 -21.97 -5.26
C ARG A 170 9.82 -22.53 -6.00
N ILE A 171 9.62 -23.13 -7.18
CA ILE A 171 10.74 -23.58 -8.04
C ILE A 171 11.59 -22.37 -8.45
N VAL A 172 10.96 -21.32 -8.99
CA VAL A 172 11.62 -20.08 -9.41
C VAL A 172 12.46 -19.50 -8.28
N LEU A 173 11.98 -19.50 -7.04
CA LEU A 173 12.64 -18.87 -5.90
C LEU A 173 13.68 -19.75 -5.22
N PHE A 174 13.44 -21.04 -5.03
CA PHE A 174 14.23 -21.88 -4.13
C PHE A 174 15.04 -22.99 -4.82
N SER A 175 14.73 -23.36 -6.08
CA SER A 175 15.50 -24.37 -6.83
C SER A 175 16.89 -23.85 -7.20
N LYS A 176 17.95 -24.64 -7.01
CA LYS A 176 19.34 -24.26 -7.31
C LYS A 176 19.79 -24.80 -8.67
N ASP A 177 19.42 -26.05 -8.96
CA ASP A 177 20.07 -26.87 -9.99
C ASP A 177 19.36 -26.86 -11.35
N LEU A 178 18.27 -26.10 -11.49
CA LEU A 178 17.59 -25.94 -12.77
C LEU A 178 18.45 -25.09 -13.72
N VAL A 179 18.90 -25.68 -14.82
CA VAL A 179 19.55 -24.98 -15.93
C VAL A 179 18.48 -24.31 -16.78
N LEU A 180 18.71 -23.05 -17.16
CA LEU A 180 17.72 -22.26 -17.88
C LEU A 180 17.79 -22.49 -19.39
N HIS A 181 16.65 -22.81 -20.01
CA HIS A 181 16.53 -23.06 -21.45
C HIS A 181 17.08 -21.90 -22.29
N GLY A 182 17.89 -22.24 -23.30
CA GLY A 182 18.52 -21.25 -24.19
C GLY A 182 19.65 -20.43 -23.56
N THR A 183 20.04 -20.71 -22.32
CA THR A 183 21.18 -20.05 -21.65
C THR A 183 22.10 -21.10 -21.03
N GLN A 184 23.39 -20.77 -20.86
CA GLN A 184 24.32 -21.61 -20.10
C GLN A 184 24.29 -21.30 -18.59
N GLU A 185 23.42 -20.38 -18.16
CA GLU A 185 23.34 -19.93 -16.78
C GLU A 185 22.42 -20.83 -15.96
N SER A 186 22.79 -21.06 -14.71
CA SER A 186 21.89 -21.69 -13.75
C SER A 186 20.82 -20.72 -13.26
N LEU A 187 19.67 -21.23 -12.83
CA LEU A 187 18.63 -20.41 -12.21
C LEU A 187 19.16 -19.61 -11.00
N LYS A 188 20.13 -20.18 -10.27
CA LYS A 188 20.83 -19.54 -9.17
C LYS A 188 21.54 -18.26 -9.60
N ASP A 189 22.27 -18.29 -10.72
CA ASP A 189 23.06 -17.14 -11.21
C ASP A 189 22.14 -16.05 -11.75
N TYR A 190 21.11 -16.43 -12.50
CA TYR A 190 20.12 -15.47 -13.00
C TYR A 190 19.41 -14.74 -11.86
N ARG A 191 18.98 -15.46 -10.81
CA ARG A 191 18.38 -14.84 -9.61
C ARG A 191 19.34 -13.90 -8.92
N HIS A 192 20.61 -14.28 -8.78
CA HIS A 192 21.61 -13.43 -8.15
C HIS A 192 21.76 -12.10 -8.90
N ASN A 193 21.92 -12.18 -10.22
CA ASN A 193 22.03 -11.01 -11.10
C ASN A 193 20.78 -10.13 -11.03
N LEU A 194 19.59 -10.73 -11.10
CA LEU A 194 18.32 -10.02 -10.97
C LEU A 194 18.18 -9.32 -9.61
N ALA A 195 18.48 -10.01 -8.51
CA ALA A 195 18.39 -9.43 -7.17
C ALA A 195 19.41 -8.29 -6.99
N LYS A 196 20.63 -8.44 -7.51
CA LYS A 196 21.67 -7.40 -7.52
C LYS A 196 21.20 -6.15 -8.27
N ASP A 197 20.63 -6.33 -9.46
CA ASP A 197 20.10 -5.24 -10.27
C ASP A 197 18.95 -4.50 -9.58
N LEU A 198 17.99 -5.24 -9.02
CA LEU A 198 16.86 -4.66 -8.29
C LEU A 198 17.32 -3.91 -7.02
N ARG A 199 18.32 -4.40 -6.29
CA ARG A 199 18.87 -3.72 -5.09
C ARG A 199 19.67 -2.47 -5.43
N ARG A 200 20.50 -2.53 -6.48
CA ARG A 200 21.30 -1.39 -6.95
C ARG A 200 20.40 -0.19 -7.26
N ARG A 201 19.24 -0.50 -7.85
CA ARG A 201 18.23 0.49 -8.16
C ARG A 201 17.64 1.08 -6.86
N ARG A 202 17.18 0.29 -5.86
CA ARG A 202 16.40 0.74 -4.67
C ARG A 202 16.85 2.03 -3.93
N LYS A 203 18.13 2.40 -3.92
CA LYS A 203 18.70 3.41 -3.00
C LYS A 203 18.34 4.89 -3.28
N ARG A 204 17.72 5.26 -4.42
CA ARG A 204 17.67 6.66 -4.87
C ARG A 204 16.46 7.51 -4.41
N GLY A 205 15.44 6.93 -3.77
CA GLY A 205 14.19 7.64 -3.45
C GLY A 205 13.92 7.97 -1.98
N VAL A 206 14.73 7.45 -1.04
CA VAL A 206 14.38 7.46 0.39
C VAL A 206 14.72 8.80 1.07
N VAL A 207 15.85 9.42 0.71
CA VAL A 207 16.37 10.64 1.38
C VAL A 207 15.38 11.82 1.28
N PRO A 208 14.81 12.17 0.11
CA PRO A 208 13.90 13.30 0.01
C PRO A 208 12.69 13.19 0.96
N VAL A 209 12.24 11.96 1.22
CA VAL A 209 11.06 11.70 2.05
C VAL A 209 11.34 11.89 3.52
N PHE A 210 12.53 11.51 3.98
CA PHE A 210 12.96 11.84 5.33
C PHE A 210 13.05 13.36 5.52
N VAL A 211 13.55 14.10 4.51
CA VAL A 211 13.60 15.56 4.56
C VAL A 211 12.21 16.17 4.63
N SER A 212 11.27 15.75 3.79
CA SER A 212 9.89 16.26 3.85
C SER A 212 9.15 15.86 5.12
N THR A 213 9.39 14.65 5.63
CA THR A 213 8.81 14.24 6.92
C THR A 213 9.37 15.08 8.05
N ALA A 214 10.69 15.32 8.08
CA ALA A 214 11.31 16.21 9.06
C ALA A 214 10.75 17.64 8.97
N TRP A 215 10.53 18.14 7.75
CA TRP A 215 9.91 19.44 7.53
C TRP A 215 8.47 19.50 8.05
N PHE A 216 7.65 18.46 7.80
CA PHE A 216 6.31 18.37 8.39
C PHE A 216 6.33 18.36 9.92
N LEU A 217 7.26 17.61 10.54
CA LEU A 217 7.42 17.58 12.00
C LEU A 217 7.87 18.95 12.55
N PHE A 218 8.71 19.66 11.81
CA PHE A 218 9.15 21.00 12.16
C PHE A 218 7.98 22.00 12.09
N SER A 219 7.19 21.99 11.02
CA SER A 219 5.95 22.79 10.92
C SER A 219 5.01 22.49 12.08
N LEU A 220 4.81 21.21 12.40
CA LEU A 220 3.96 20.80 13.52
C LEU A 220 4.47 21.32 14.86
N ALA A 221 5.78 21.30 15.11
CA ALA A 221 6.36 21.85 16.33
C ALA A 221 6.11 23.36 16.47
N ILE A 222 6.25 24.12 15.37
CA ILE A 222 5.98 25.56 15.35
C ILE A 222 4.49 25.84 15.60
N SER A 223 3.57 25.13 14.94
CA SER A 223 2.14 25.32 15.17
C SER A 223 1.71 24.96 16.59
N ILE A 224 2.32 23.94 17.21
CA ILE A 224 2.10 23.63 18.63
C ILE A 224 2.57 24.81 19.48
N GLN A 225 3.79 25.31 19.26
CA GLN A 225 4.31 26.45 20.01
C GLN A 225 3.40 27.69 19.87
N SER A 226 2.95 27.99 18.65
CA SER A 226 2.06 29.13 18.37
C SER A 226 0.71 28.98 19.06
N ALA A 227 0.06 27.82 18.92
CA ALA A 227 -1.24 27.54 19.54
C ALA A 227 -1.19 27.64 21.07
N PHE A 228 -0.15 27.09 21.72
CA PHE A 228 -0.02 27.19 23.17
C PHE A 228 0.52 28.55 23.65
N GLY A 229 1.10 29.37 22.78
CA GLY A 229 1.45 30.76 23.07
C GLY A 229 0.22 31.68 23.11
N LEU A 230 -0.78 31.39 22.27
CA LEU A 230 -2.02 32.14 22.14
C LEU A 230 -3.24 31.26 22.44
N ILE A 231 -3.26 30.65 23.63
CA ILE A 231 -4.34 29.74 24.04
C ILE A 231 -5.69 30.42 23.89
N GLY A 232 -6.63 29.68 23.29
CA GLY A 232 -8.00 30.12 23.05
C GLY A 232 -8.19 30.88 21.74
N ASN A 233 -7.13 31.33 21.06
CA ASN A 233 -7.25 31.95 19.73
C ASN A 233 -7.75 30.93 18.70
N ASN A 234 -8.85 31.28 18.05
CA ASN A 234 -9.53 30.44 17.08
C ASN A 234 -8.66 30.13 15.85
N ALA A 235 -7.91 31.11 15.32
CA ALA A 235 -7.10 30.92 14.12
C ALA A 235 -5.97 29.89 14.36
N GLU A 236 -5.22 30.07 15.46
CA GLU A 236 -4.11 29.19 15.84
C GLU A 236 -4.57 27.77 16.18
N ALA A 237 -5.71 27.64 16.88
CA ALA A 237 -6.31 26.35 17.20
C ALA A 237 -6.62 25.53 15.94
N HIS A 238 -7.14 26.20 14.90
CA HIS A 238 -7.45 25.55 13.64
C HIS A 238 -6.20 25.23 12.84
N ASP A 239 -5.22 26.11 12.81
CA ASP A 239 -3.96 25.81 12.14
C ASP A 239 -3.36 24.51 12.71
N LEU A 240 -3.29 24.40 14.04
CA LEU A 240 -2.87 23.17 14.71
C LEU A 240 -3.77 21.98 14.38
N ALA A 241 -5.10 22.14 14.45
CA ALA A 241 -6.05 21.06 14.17
C ALA A 241 -5.91 20.50 12.74
N LEU A 242 -5.58 21.35 11.75
CA LEU A 242 -5.31 20.91 10.38
C LEU A 242 -4.09 20.00 10.32
N GLY A 243 -3.01 20.38 11.02
CA GLY A 243 -1.81 19.56 11.16
C GLY A 243 -2.07 18.21 11.80
N LEU A 244 -2.84 18.18 12.90
CA LEU A 244 -3.22 16.95 13.58
C LEU A 244 -4.11 16.05 12.70
N LEU A 245 -5.06 16.63 11.96
CA LEU A 245 -5.95 15.91 11.05
C LEU A 245 -5.15 15.16 9.98
N LEU A 246 -4.04 15.75 9.54
CA LEU A 246 -3.20 15.22 8.47
C LEU A 246 -1.96 14.48 9.00
N GLY A 247 -1.86 14.28 10.33
CA GLY A 247 -0.76 13.58 10.98
C GLY A 247 -0.59 12.12 10.55
N TRP A 248 -1.61 11.47 10.00
CA TRP A 248 -1.47 10.11 9.46
C TRP A 248 -0.74 10.07 8.11
N MET A 249 -0.67 11.19 7.37
CA MET A 249 -0.09 11.22 6.02
C MET A 249 1.41 10.95 6.00
N PRO A 250 2.26 11.58 6.85
CA PRO A 250 3.68 11.23 6.91
C PRO A 250 3.93 9.75 7.17
N ILE A 251 3.12 9.12 8.03
CA ILE A 251 3.18 7.68 8.31
C ILE A 251 2.93 6.90 7.02
N MET A 252 1.87 7.24 6.28
CA MET A 252 1.51 6.57 5.04
C MET A 252 2.56 6.73 3.94
N ILE A 253 3.07 7.94 3.72
CA ILE A 253 4.08 8.20 2.69
C ILE A 253 5.36 7.45 3.01
N MET A 254 5.86 7.57 4.25
CA MET A 254 7.07 6.85 4.68
C MET A 254 6.88 5.34 4.57
N ALA A 255 5.75 4.81 5.03
CA ALA A 255 5.43 3.39 4.95
C ALA A 255 5.34 2.92 3.49
N GLY A 256 4.73 3.71 2.60
CA GLY A 256 4.65 3.42 1.18
C GLY A 256 6.02 3.29 0.51
N ILE A 257 7.01 4.06 0.95
CA ILE A 257 8.39 3.96 0.43
C ILE A 257 9.16 2.78 1.01
N VAL A 258 8.90 2.42 2.26
CA VAL A 258 9.41 1.17 2.82
C VAL A 258 8.83 -0.02 2.06
N ASP A 259 7.56 0.06 1.65
CA ASP A 259 6.93 -0.97 0.82
C ASP A 259 7.51 -1.02 -0.61
N ARG A 260 7.71 0.12 -1.30
CA ARG A 260 8.04 0.14 -2.74
C ARG A 260 9.53 0.13 -3.10
N ASN A 261 9.81 -0.44 -4.27
CA ASN A 261 11.01 -0.16 -5.05
C ASN A 261 10.83 1.12 -5.91
N PRO A 262 11.67 2.18 -5.77
CA PRO A 262 11.42 3.51 -6.34
C PRO A 262 11.54 3.63 -7.87
N PHE A 263 11.33 2.54 -8.61
CA PHE A 263 11.51 2.46 -10.07
C PHE A 263 10.19 2.48 -10.81
N SER A 264 10.28 2.62 -12.13
CA SER A 264 9.13 2.36 -12.98
C SER A 264 8.66 0.93 -12.73
N VAL A 265 7.34 0.76 -12.69
CA VAL A 265 6.71 -0.54 -12.45
C VAL A 265 7.19 -1.58 -13.47
N ASP A 266 7.40 -1.16 -14.71
CA ASP A 266 7.80 -2.01 -15.82
C ASP A 266 9.23 -2.50 -15.74
N ASP A 267 10.15 -1.67 -15.20
CA ASP A 267 11.55 -2.05 -15.01
C ASP A 267 11.73 -3.17 -13.99
N VAL A 268 10.73 -3.40 -13.14
CA VAL A 268 10.71 -4.50 -12.16
C VAL A 268 9.84 -5.65 -12.68
N ARG A 269 8.66 -5.35 -13.22
CA ARG A 269 7.71 -6.35 -13.72
C ARG A 269 8.29 -7.17 -14.87
N LYS A 270 8.92 -6.54 -15.87
CA LYS A 270 9.43 -7.24 -17.06
C LYS A 270 10.52 -8.26 -16.71
N PRO A 271 11.56 -7.91 -15.91
CA PRO A 271 12.55 -8.91 -15.50
C PRO A 271 11.98 -10.05 -14.64
N LEU A 272 10.99 -9.76 -13.77
CA LEU A 272 10.32 -10.81 -12.99
C LEU A 272 9.53 -11.78 -13.88
N ASN A 273 8.75 -11.25 -14.83
CA ASN A 273 8.02 -12.09 -15.78
C ASN A 273 8.98 -12.85 -16.70
N LYS A 274 10.11 -12.25 -17.11
CA LYS A 274 11.15 -12.92 -17.89
C LYS A 274 11.75 -14.11 -17.13
N LEU A 275 12.05 -13.94 -15.84
CA LEU A 275 12.52 -15.04 -14.98
C LEU A 275 11.51 -16.19 -14.96
N ILE A 276 10.23 -15.89 -14.77
CA ILE A 276 9.17 -16.91 -14.72
C ILE A 276 9.04 -17.62 -16.08
N SER A 277 9.03 -16.88 -17.18
CA SER A 277 8.96 -17.45 -18.53
C SER A 277 10.13 -18.38 -18.82
N LEU A 278 11.37 -17.99 -18.48
CA LEU A 278 12.55 -18.85 -18.68
C LEU A 278 12.44 -20.15 -17.88
N VAL A 279 11.91 -20.10 -16.66
CA VAL A 279 11.67 -21.33 -15.87
C VAL A 279 10.57 -22.17 -16.51
N CYS A 280 9.47 -21.58 -16.98
CA CYS A 280 8.44 -22.32 -17.72
C CYS A 280 9.02 -23.02 -18.96
N ASP A 281 9.83 -22.33 -19.76
CA ASP A 281 10.49 -22.88 -20.94
C ASP A 281 11.43 -24.04 -20.58
N SER A 282 12.16 -23.90 -19.47
CA SER A 282 13.04 -24.95 -18.95
C SER A 282 12.27 -26.18 -18.46
N LEU A 283 11.08 -25.99 -17.89
CA LEU A 283 10.20 -27.07 -17.46
C LEU A 283 9.41 -27.70 -18.62
N GLN A 284 9.46 -27.14 -19.83
CA GLN A 284 8.90 -27.79 -21.02
C GLN A 284 9.87 -28.82 -21.62
N ASP A 285 11.17 -28.65 -21.41
CA ASP A 285 12.23 -29.55 -21.89
C ASP A 285 12.38 -30.78 -20.97
N ASP A 286 12.05 -31.97 -21.48
CA ASP A 286 12.11 -33.23 -20.73
C ASP A 286 13.54 -33.61 -20.30
N ALA A 287 14.56 -33.22 -21.07
CA ALA A 287 15.95 -33.50 -20.71
C ALA A 287 16.38 -32.65 -19.50
N LEU A 288 15.98 -31.38 -19.47
CA LEU A 288 16.23 -30.49 -18.34
C LEU A 288 15.46 -30.92 -17.10
N ILE A 289 14.20 -31.34 -17.23
CA ILE A 289 13.42 -31.89 -16.10
C ILE A 289 14.08 -33.15 -15.55
N THR A 290 14.51 -34.08 -16.41
CA THR A 290 15.14 -35.32 -15.96
C THR A 290 16.45 -35.04 -15.22
N THR A 291 17.26 -34.10 -15.75
CA THR A 291 18.50 -33.65 -15.09
C THR A 291 18.20 -32.95 -13.76
N PHE A 292 17.18 -32.11 -13.71
CA PHE A 292 16.75 -31.43 -12.49
C PHE A 292 16.30 -32.44 -11.43
N LEU A 293 15.44 -33.40 -11.79
CA LEU A 293 14.92 -34.42 -10.86
C LEU A 293 15.99 -35.39 -10.38
N THR A 294 17.01 -35.69 -11.19
CA THR A 294 18.15 -36.54 -10.79
C THR A 294 19.15 -35.82 -9.90
N THR A 295 19.19 -34.49 -9.96
CA THR A 295 20.05 -33.68 -9.08
C THR A 295 19.43 -33.51 -7.69
N LEU A 296 18.15 -33.82 -7.53
CA LEU A 296 17.49 -33.80 -6.23
C LEU A 296 17.87 -35.04 -5.38
N GLU A 297 18.80 -34.90 -4.44
CA GLU A 297 19.07 -35.80 -3.30
C GLU A 297 17.90 -35.92 -2.27
N ALA A 298 16.64 -36.08 -2.70
CA ALA A 298 15.51 -36.23 -1.79
C ALA A 298 15.17 -37.70 -1.50
N SER A 299 14.33 -37.97 -0.50
CA SER A 299 13.76 -39.31 -0.34
C SER A 299 12.96 -39.72 -1.59
N ASP A 300 12.84 -41.03 -1.86
CA ASP A 300 12.13 -41.54 -3.04
C ASP A 300 10.69 -40.99 -3.11
N GLU A 301 10.02 -40.85 -1.96
CA GLU A 301 8.67 -40.30 -1.87
C GLU A 301 8.63 -38.81 -2.27
N GLU A 302 9.58 -38.01 -1.78
CA GLU A 302 9.68 -36.58 -2.08
C GLU A 302 10.03 -36.32 -3.53
N THR A 303 10.93 -37.13 -4.09
CA THR A 303 11.28 -37.07 -5.52
C THR A 303 10.05 -37.36 -6.38
N GLU A 304 9.23 -38.34 -6.01
CA GLU A 304 7.99 -38.65 -6.74
C GLU A 304 6.91 -37.57 -6.55
N GLN A 305 6.82 -36.96 -5.37
CA GLN A 305 5.95 -35.80 -5.15
C GLN A 305 6.40 -34.60 -6.00
N MET A 306 7.70 -34.33 -6.05
CA MET A 306 8.28 -33.27 -6.87
C MET A 306 8.00 -33.51 -8.35
N ARG A 307 8.25 -34.75 -8.82
CA ARG A 307 7.97 -35.18 -10.18
C ARG A 307 6.51 -34.91 -10.56
N ARG A 308 5.56 -35.38 -9.73
CA ARG A 308 4.12 -35.13 -9.93
C ARG A 308 3.77 -33.64 -9.94
N ARG A 309 4.46 -32.82 -9.16
CA ARG A 309 4.23 -31.35 -9.15
C ARG A 309 4.79 -30.69 -10.40
N VAL A 310 6.02 -31.02 -10.80
CA VAL A 310 6.67 -30.50 -12.01
C VAL A 310 5.86 -30.84 -13.25
N TYR A 311 5.39 -32.08 -13.41
CA TYR A 311 4.57 -32.46 -14.57
C TYR A 311 3.21 -31.75 -14.60
N ARG A 312 2.59 -31.47 -13.45
CA ARG A 312 1.38 -30.64 -13.39
C ARG A 312 1.65 -29.20 -13.82
N ILE A 313 2.75 -28.61 -13.36
CA ILE A 313 3.17 -27.27 -13.78
C ILE A 313 3.48 -27.26 -15.29
N LYS A 314 4.15 -28.29 -15.81
CA LYS A 314 4.44 -28.46 -17.24
C LYS A 314 3.16 -28.44 -18.07
N ALA A 315 2.12 -29.16 -17.65
CA ALA A 315 0.84 -29.20 -18.35
C ALA A 315 0.17 -27.82 -18.47
N GLU A 316 0.31 -26.99 -17.44
CA GLU A 316 -0.27 -25.64 -17.37
C GLU A 316 0.70 -24.52 -17.79
N ALA A 317 1.94 -24.87 -18.18
CA ALA A 317 3.01 -23.90 -18.42
C ALA A 317 2.62 -22.85 -19.47
N GLY A 318 1.86 -23.24 -20.51
CA GLY A 318 1.38 -22.33 -21.55
C GLY A 318 0.48 -21.21 -21.04
N TYR A 319 -0.30 -21.44 -19.97
CA TYR A 319 -1.13 -20.42 -19.32
C TYR A 319 -0.37 -19.59 -18.30
N LEU A 320 0.65 -20.18 -17.67
CA LEU A 320 1.52 -19.51 -16.69
C LEU A 320 2.59 -18.63 -17.37
N GLN A 321 2.88 -18.92 -18.63
CA GLN A 321 3.81 -18.18 -19.47
C GLN A 321 3.18 -16.87 -19.98
N ASN A 322 4.00 -15.83 -20.05
CA ASN A 322 3.64 -14.47 -20.48
C ASN A 322 2.76 -13.70 -19.49
N ASP A 323 3.31 -12.59 -18.96
CA ASP A 323 2.61 -11.66 -18.08
C ASP A 323 2.00 -12.28 -16.81
N PHE A 324 2.75 -13.18 -16.16
CA PHE A 324 2.37 -13.77 -14.87
C PHE A 324 1.95 -12.69 -13.85
N PHE A 325 2.79 -11.67 -13.69
CA PHE A 325 2.45 -10.44 -12.97
C PHE A 325 1.88 -9.40 -13.94
N ALA A 326 0.62 -9.02 -13.70
CA ALA A 326 -0.13 -8.14 -14.59
C ALA A 326 -0.06 -6.67 -14.15
N GLN A 327 -0.35 -6.37 -12.88
CA GLN A 327 -0.50 -4.99 -12.41
C GLN A 327 0.26 -4.75 -11.11
N PHE A 328 0.71 -3.52 -10.89
CA PHE A 328 1.25 -3.11 -9.60
C PHE A 328 0.13 -2.95 -8.59
N ALA A 329 0.27 -3.60 -7.45
CA ALA A 329 -0.77 -3.68 -6.42
C ALA A 329 -0.28 -3.25 -5.04
N GLY A 330 1.04 -3.08 -4.88
CA GLY A 330 1.66 -2.57 -3.66
C GLY A 330 1.15 -1.19 -3.25
N GLN A 331 1.54 -0.76 -2.06
CA GLN A 331 1.25 0.56 -1.49
C GLN A 331 -0.23 0.84 -1.23
N GLY A 332 -1.02 -0.23 -1.03
CA GLY A 332 -2.46 -0.14 -0.82
C GLY A 332 -3.24 0.39 -2.02
N ARG A 333 -2.68 0.32 -3.24
CA ARG A 333 -3.33 0.76 -4.49
C ARG A 333 -4.45 -0.18 -4.92
N ALA A 334 -4.21 -1.49 -4.81
CA ALA A 334 -5.21 -2.50 -5.14
C ALA A 334 -6.01 -2.90 -3.89
N ARG A 335 -7.30 -3.18 -4.09
CA ARG A 335 -8.17 -3.78 -3.07
C ARG A 335 -7.97 -5.29 -3.04
N TRP A 336 -8.05 -5.88 -1.84
CA TRP A 336 -7.99 -7.33 -1.64
C TRP A 336 -6.71 -7.98 -2.20
N HIS A 337 -5.61 -7.22 -2.22
CA HIS A 337 -4.31 -7.71 -2.66
C HIS A 337 -3.56 -8.33 -1.47
N TYR A 338 -3.27 -9.63 -1.57
CA TYR A 338 -2.49 -10.38 -0.57
C TYR A 338 -1.01 -10.50 -0.96
N GLY A 339 -0.72 -10.30 -2.24
CA GLY A 339 0.54 -10.71 -2.86
C GLY A 339 0.79 -12.22 -2.77
N CYS A 340 1.84 -12.70 -3.43
CA CYS A 340 2.21 -14.12 -3.42
C CYS A 340 3.11 -14.48 -2.22
N ALA A 341 3.71 -13.50 -1.54
CA ALA A 341 4.70 -13.81 -0.52
C ALA A 341 4.08 -14.28 0.79
N HIS A 342 2.95 -13.72 1.21
CA HIS A 342 2.34 -14.09 2.49
C HIS A 342 2.05 -15.60 2.58
N SER A 343 1.49 -16.18 1.51
CA SER A 343 1.17 -17.61 1.45
C SER A 343 2.43 -18.47 1.43
N ILE A 344 3.36 -18.17 0.51
CA ILE A 344 4.64 -18.88 0.42
C ILE A 344 5.40 -18.84 1.75
N LEU A 345 5.47 -17.67 2.42
CA LEU A 345 6.15 -17.52 3.70
C LEU A 345 5.49 -18.32 4.82
N SER A 346 4.16 -18.24 4.94
CA SER A 346 3.45 -18.92 6.01
C SER A 346 3.57 -20.43 5.91
N ASP A 347 3.59 -20.97 4.68
CA ASP A 347 3.85 -22.37 4.45
C ASP A 347 5.28 -22.77 4.78
N ILE A 348 6.27 -21.99 4.31
CA ILE A 348 7.69 -22.22 4.63
C ILE A 348 7.92 -22.19 6.14
N GLU A 349 7.25 -21.27 6.84
CA GLU A 349 7.24 -21.15 8.29
C GLU A 349 6.74 -22.45 8.92
N ASN A 350 5.60 -22.97 8.47
CA ASN A 350 4.97 -24.17 9.04
C ASN A 350 5.72 -25.48 8.75
N ILE A 351 6.27 -25.63 7.55
CA ILE A 351 6.85 -26.89 7.07
C ILE A 351 8.26 -27.12 7.63
N TRP A 352 9.07 -26.06 7.70
CA TRP A 352 10.51 -26.20 7.94
C TRP A 352 11.04 -25.21 8.97
N VAL A 353 10.80 -23.91 8.74
CA VAL A 353 11.56 -22.86 9.42
C VAL A 353 11.17 -22.71 10.89
N ALA A 354 9.89 -22.88 11.25
CA ALA A 354 9.47 -22.73 12.64
C ALA A 354 9.96 -23.88 13.54
N ASP A 355 10.10 -25.10 13.01
CA ASP A 355 10.55 -26.26 13.76
C ASP A 355 12.07 -26.27 13.97
N ARG A 356 12.84 -25.90 12.93
CA ARG A 356 14.30 -25.80 13.01
C ARG A 356 14.76 -24.51 13.73
N GLY A 357 14.00 -23.42 13.60
CA GLY A 357 14.31 -22.14 14.22
C GLY A 357 15.59 -21.50 13.67
N ARG A 358 16.56 -21.15 14.52
CA ARG A 358 17.82 -20.55 14.04
C ARG A 358 18.72 -21.61 13.42
N GLU A 359 19.45 -21.23 12.37
CA GLU A 359 20.34 -22.12 11.60
C GLU A 359 19.57 -23.12 10.72
N TRP A 360 18.32 -22.82 10.36
CA TRP A 360 17.48 -23.72 9.58
C TRP A 360 18.05 -24.10 8.19
N LEU A 361 19.05 -23.37 7.68
CA LEU A 361 19.75 -23.63 6.42
C LEU A 361 21.00 -24.53 6.59
N ARG A 362 21.24 -25.11 7.77
CA ARG A 362 22.42 -25.97 8.00
C ARG A 362 22.51 -27.13 7.01
N ASP A 363 21.38 -27.81 6.76
CA ASP A 363 21.22 -28.73 5.64
C ASP A 363 20.53 -27.98 4.50
N GLU A 364 21.34 -27.40 3.60
CA GLU A 364 20.82 -26.62 2.48
C GLU A 364 19.94 -27.47 1.56
N TYR A 365 20.37 -28.69 1.28
CA TYR A 365 19.75 -29.55 0.29
C TYR A 365 18.34 -29.97 0.77
N GLU A 366 18.25 -30.49 2.01
CA GLU A 366 16.98 -30.87 2.61
C GLU A 366 16.05 -29.65 2.75
N ALA A 367 16.59 -28.52 3.22
CA ALA A 367 15.82 -27.29 3.35
C ALA A 367 15.23 -26.87 2.01
N ARG A 368 16.02 -26.77 0.94
CA ARG A 368 15.53 -26.34 -0.37
C ARG A 368 14.49 -27.26 -0.95
N THR A 369 14.68 -28.58 -0.87
CA THR A 369 13.70 -29.52 -1.41
C THR A 369 12.36 -29.39 -0.66
N LYS A 370 12.36 -29.27 0.68
CA LYS A 370 11.15 -28.97 1.47
C LYS A 370 10.50 -27.62 1.10
N LEU A 371 11.31 -26.57 0.90
CA LEU A 371 10.81 -25.25 0.48
C LEU A 371 10.12 -25.29 -0.88
N VAL A 372 10.67 -26.06 -1.83
CA VAL A 372 10.12 -26.22 -3.19
C VAL A 372 8.85 -27.08 -3.17
N LEU A 373 8.85 -28.19 -2.42
CA LEU A 373 7.69 -29.08 -2.31
C LEU A 373 6.48 -28.40 -1.70
N GLY A 374 6.66 -27.59 -0.66
CA GLY A 374 5.56 -26.89 0.01
C GLY A 374 4.56 -27.82 0.71
N SER A 375 3.47 -27.26 1.23
CA SER A 375 2.37 -28.04 1.81
C SER A 375 1.34 -28.33 0.73
N ASN A 376 0.52 -29.38 0.92
CA ASN A 376 -0.59 -29.67 0.00
C ASN A 376 -1.91 -29.00 0.43
N ASP A 377 -1.93 -28.41 1.63
CA ASP A 377 -3.15 -28.12 2.37
C ASP A 377 -3.81 -26.80 1.96
N HIS A 378 -3.02 -25.79 1.60
CA HIS A 378 -3.52 -24.45 1.28
C HIS A 378 -2.91 -23.91 -0.02
N GLY A 379 -3.73 -23.23 -0.84
CA GLY A 379 -3.26 -22.55 -2.06
C GLY A 379 -2.83 -21.11 -1.79
N LEU A 380 -2.52 -20.36 -2.84
CA LEU A 380 -1.87 -19.03 -2.77
C LEU A 380 -2.62 -17.91 -2.01
N PHE A 381 -3.91 -18.06 -1.67
CA PHE A 381 -4.72 -17.00 -1.06
C PHE A 381 -5.61 -17.49 0.08
N TRP A 382 -5.37 -16.97 1.29
CA TRP A 382 -6.25 -17.18 2.46
C TRP A 382 -6.34 -15.95 3.37
N PHE A 383 -7.40 -15.91 4.19
CA PHE A 383 -7.56 -14.89 5.22
C PHE A 383 -6.75 -15.25 6.47
N ASP A 384 -5.63 -14.56 6.71
CA ASP A 384 -4.88 -14.69 7.96
C ASP A 384 -5.34 -13.65 8.99
N PHE A 385 -6.00 -14.13 10.06
CA PHE A 385 -6.41 -13.31 11.19
C PHE A 385 -5.24 -12.64 11.91
N ARG A 386 -4.02 -13.19 11.83
CA ARG A 386 -2.83 -12.58 12.47
C ARG A 386 -2.56 -11.18 11.93
N GLU A 387 -2.94 -10.93 10.68
CA GLU A 387 -2.72 -9.65 10.02
C GLU A 387 -3.81 -8.60 10.37
N LEU A 388 -4.88 -8.98 11.09
CA LEU A 388 -5.85 -8.01 11.64
C LEU A 388 -5.21 -6.99 12.59
N TRP A 389 -4.07 -7.35 13.21
CA TRP A 389 -3.30 -6.40 14.00
C TRP A 389 -2.77 -5.23 13.14
N GLN A 390 -2.36 -5.49 11.89
CA GLN A 390 -1.90 -4.44 10.98
C GLN A 390 -3.07 -3.52 10.58
N ALA A 391 -4.24 -4.11 10.33
CA ALA A 391 -5.48 -3.35 10.09
C ALA A 391 -5.87 -2.48 11.29
N SER A 392 -5.77 -3.03 12.50
CA SER A 392 -6.05 -2.32 13.75
C SER A 392 -5.06 -1.18 13.99
N ALA A 393 -3.76 -1.41 13.75
CA ALA A 393 -2.73 -0.38 13.86
C ALA A 393 -2.96 0.78 12.88
N ALA A 394 -3.31 0.47 11.63
CA ALA A 394 -3.66 1.48 10.62
C ALA A 394 -4.93 2.27 11.00
N PHE A 395 -5.96 1.58 11.50
CA PHE A 395 -7.18 2.21 12.02
C PHE A 395 -6.85 3.18 13.17
N ILE A 396 -6.08 2.74 14.17
CA ILE A 396 -5.70 3.57 15.32
C ILE A 396 -4.86 4.77 14.86
N ALA A 397 -3.93 4.60 13.93
CA ALA A 397 -3.08 5.67 13.43
C ALA A 397 -3.89 6.83 12.81
N VAL A 398 -4.87 6.51 11.97
CA VAL A 398 -5.75 7.51 11.36
C VAL A 398 -6.76 8.03 12.39
N LEU A 399 -7.42 7.15 13.14
CA LEU A 399 -8.45 7.50 14.10
C LEU A 399 -7.90 8.48 15.16
N ALA A 400 -6.80 8.14 15.82
CA ALA A 400 -6.24 8.98 16.88
C ALA A 400 -5.77 10.34 16.35
N SER A 401 -5.19 10.40 15.14
CA SER A 401 -4.79 11.66 14.50
C SER A 401 -6.01 12.57 14.25
N CYS A 402 -7.07 12.02 13.62
CA CYS A 402 -8.31 12.74 13.35
C CYS A 402 -9.10 13.08 14.61
N LEU A 403 -9.08 12.21 15.63
CA LEU A 403 -9.74 12.46 16.92
C LEU A 403 -9.07 13.61 17.68
N GLY A 404 -7.74 13.72 17.65
CA GLY A 404 -7.08 14.88 18.24
C GLY A 404 -7.52 16.19 17.58
N ALA A 405 -7.57 16.23 16.24
CA ALA A 405 -8.10 17.38 15.50
C ALA A 405 -9.58 17.67 15.82
N PHE A 406 -10.40 16.62 15.93
CA PHE A 406 -11.81 16.74 16.32
C PHE A 406 -11.96 17.31 17.73
N VAL A 407 -11.19 16.82 18.71
CA VAL A 407 -11.20 17.30 20.09
C VAL A 407 -10.85 18.79 20.13
N LEU A 408 -9.78 19.21 19.42
CA LEU A 408 -9.43 20.62 19.31
C LEU A 408 -10.60 21.43 18.73
N SER A 409 -11.13 21.05 17.57
CA SER A 409 -12.22 21.78 16.91
C SER A 409 -13.55 21.75 17.67
N TYR A 410 -13.81 20.73 18.49
CA TYR A 410 -15.06 20.60 19.26
C TYR A 410 -15.05 21.47 20.52
N PHE A 411 -13.89 21.64 21.15
CA PHE A 411 -13.73 22.43 22.39
C PHE A 411 -13.20 23.85 22.16
N THR A 412 -12.83 24.20 20.93
CA THR A 412 -12.49 25.56 20.50
C THR A 412 -13.79 26.31 20.14
N PRO A 413 -13.87 27.64 20.31
CA PRO A 413 -15.09 28.40 20.07
C PRO A 413 -15.54 28.23 18.62
N THR A 414 -16.70 27.63 18.37
CA THR A 414 -17.82 27.37 19.27
C THR A 414 -17.90 25.94 19.81
N VAL A 415 -18.01 25.83 21.14
CA VAL A 415 -18.13 24.54 21.83
C VAL A 415 -19.28 23.72 21.24
N GLY A 416 -18.99 22.50 20.81
CA GLY A 416 -19.96 21.56 20.25
C GLY A 416 -19.69 21.16 18.80
N LEU A 417 -20.75 20.68 18.13
CA LEU A 417 -20.69 20.27 16.73
C LEU A 417 -20.90 21.47 15.80
N GLY A 418 -19.81 22.19 15.51
CA GLY A 418 -19.76 23.18 14.43
C GLY A 418 -19.47 22.53 13.07
N CYS A 419 -19.42 23.34 12.00
CA CYS A 419 -19.11 22.84 10.64
C CYS A 419 -17.74 22.13 10.56
N ARG A 420 -16.73 22.62 11.31
CA ARG A 420 -15.37 22.05 11.31
C ARG A 420 -15.32 20.66 11.93
N SER A 421 -15.72 20.55 13.19
CA SER A 421 -15.76 19.29 13.92
C SER A 421 -16.70 18.28 13.26
N LEU A 422 -17.82 18.73 12.70
CA LEU A 422 -18.72 17.87 11.91
C LEU A 422 -18.05 17.40 10.62
N GLY A 423 -17.33 18.27 9.92
CA GLY A 423 -16.56 17.91 8.73
C GLY A 423 -15.57 16.79 9.01
N TYR A 424 -14.79 16.90 10.08
CA TYR A 424 -13.84 15.87 10.51
C TYR A 424 -14.55 14.57 10.88
N LEU A 425 -15.68 14.65 11.59
CA LEU A 425 -16.48 13.49 11.97
C LEU A 425 -17.04 12.76 10.74
N ILE A 426 -17.59 13.50 9.76
CA ILE A 426 -18.08 12.93 8.49
C ILE A 426 -16.95 12.19 7.77
N PHE A 427 -15.78 12.83 7.61
CA PHE A 427 -14.61 12.20 7.00
C PHE A 427 -14.23 10.89 7.70
N LEU A 428 -14.24 10.91 9.04
CA LEU A 428 -13.87 9.76 9.86
C LEU A 428 -14.89 8.62 9.77
N CYS A 429 -16.18 8.94 9.83
CA CYS A 429 -17.26 7.97 9.70
C CYS A 429 -17.27 7.33 8.31
N VAL A 430 -17.08 8.11 7.24
CA VAL A 430 -17.00 7.58 5.87
C VAL A 430 -15.77 6.68 5.72
N SER A 431 -14.60 7.11 6.17
CA SER A 431 -13.37 6.29 6.12
C SER A 431 -13.52 4.97 6.89
N THR A 432 -14.07 5.04 8.11
CA THR A 432 -14.30 3.86 8.95
C THR A 432 -15.33 2.93 8.33
N GLY A 433 -16.41 3.48 7.78
CA GLY A 433 -17.44 2.72 7.07
C GLY A 433 -16.87 2.00 5.84
N LEU A 434 -16.04 2.67 5.05
CA LEU A 434 -15.37 2.07 3.90
C LEU A 434 -14.42 0.94 4.31
N LEU A 435 -13.66 1.12 5.38
CA LEU A 435 -12.81 0.07 5.96
C LEU A 435 -13.62 -1.17 6.34
N ILE A 436 -14.67 -0.98 7.17
CA ILE A 436 -15.52 -2.08 7.63
C ILE A 436 -16.19 -2.78 6.46
N LEU A 437 -16.77 -2.03 5.51
CA LEU A 437 -17.41 -2.60 4.33
C LEU A 437 -16.41 -3.36 3.46
N GLU A 438 -15.17 -2.88 3.28
CA GLU A 438 -14.16 -3.59 2.51
C GLU A 438 -13.77 -4.91 3.18
N PHE A 439 -13.59 -4.94 4.50
CA PHE A 439 -13.33 -6.17 5.26
C PHE A 439 -14.51 -7.14 5.22
N VAL A 440 -15.75 -6.65 5.35
CA VAL A 440 -16.95 -7.48 5.26
C VAL A 440 -17.09 -8.07 3.86
N VAL A 441 -16.93 -7.26 2.81
CA VAL A 441 -16.97 -7.75 1.42
C VAL A 441 -15.86 -8.77 1.20
N TRP A 442 -14.64 -8.49 1.68
CA TRP A 442 -13.53 -9.42 1.56
C TRP A 442 -13.85 -10.76 2.22
N TRP A 443 -14.28 -10.73 3.47
CA TRP A 443 -14.66 -11.90 4.26
C TRP A 443 -15.75 -12.72 3.56
N LEU A 444 -16.80 -12.07 3.08
CA LEU A 444 -17.94 -12.71 2.43
C LEU A 444 -17.60 -13.35 1.07
N THR A 445 -16.66 -12.76 0.35
CA THR A 445 -16.30 -13.18 -1.01
C THR A 445 -15.04 -14.06 -1.03
N SER A 446 -14.47 -14.37 0.13
CA SER A 446 -13.33 -15.28 0.24
C SER A 446 -13.74 -16.68 -0.25
N GLU A 447 -13.07 -17.18 -1.28
CA GLU A 447 -13.38 -18.49 -1.89
C GLU A 447 -13.14 -19.65 -0.92
N GLU A 448 -12.24 -19.49 0.06
CA GLU A 448 -12.03 -20.47 1.13
C GLU A 448 -13.31 -20.76 1.90
N ARG A 449 -14.17 -19.76 2.08
CA ARG A 449 -15.46 -20.00 2.73
C ARG A 449 -16.36 -20.86 1.86
N ALA A 450 -16.31 -20.72 0.54
CA ALA A 450 -17.07 -21.56 -0.37
C ALA A 450 -16.56 -23.01 -0.31
N GLU A 451 -15.25 -23.22 -0.33
CA GLU A 451 -14.65 -24.55 -0.20
C GLU A 451 -14.86 -25.17 1.19
N GLN A 452 -14.71 -24.42 2.27
CA GLN A 452 -14.99 -24.89 3.62
C GLN A 452 -16.47 -25.26 3.78
N LEU A 453 -17.40 -24.49 3.21
CA LEU A 453 -18.82 -24.84 3.23
C LEU A 453 -19.10 -26.12 2.44
N LEU A 454 -18.50 -26.28 1.26
CA LEU A 454 -18.61 -27.51 0.47
C LEU A 454 -18.00 -28.72 1.19
N ASN A 455 -16.90 -28.53 1.91
CA ASN A 455 -16.24 -29.57 2.69
C ASN A 455 -17.01 -29.90 3.98
N MET A 456 -17.66 -28.91 4.61
CA MET A 456 -18.57 -29.13 5.73
C MET A 456 -19.80 -29.94 5.28
N GLU A 457 -20.33 -29.67 4.09
CA GLU A 457 -21.44 -30.43 3.52
C GLU A 457 -21.08 -31.92 3.27
N ARG A 458 -19.78 -32.23 3.07
CA ARG A 458 -19.28 -33.60 2.81
C ARG A 458 -18.90 -34.44 4.03
N ARG A 459 -18.86 -33.92 5.26
CA ARG A 459 -18.50 -34.73 6.46
C ARG A 459 -19.72 -35.00 7.35
N PRO A 460 -20.35 -36.19 7.32
CA PRO A 460 -21.42 -36.51 8.26
C PRO A 460 -20.82 -37.03 9.58
N THR A 461 -20.89 -36.25 10.65
CA THR A 461 -20.90 -36.80 12.02
C THR A 461 -22.01 -36.10 12.81
N LEU A 462 -22.92 -36.90 13.34
CA LEU A 462 -24.32 -36.52 13.61
C LEU A 462 -24.58 -35.91 14.99
N ILE A 463 -23.62 -35.96 15.93
CA ILE A 463 -23.94 -35.79 17.36
C ILE A 463 -23.26 -34.56 18.00
N GLU A 464 -22.09 -34.11 17.52
CA GLU A 464 -21.49 -32.83 17.97
C GLU A 464 -21.96 -31.60 17.19
N ARG A 465 -22.65 -31.80 16.07
CA ARG A 465 -23.11 -30.74 15.17
C ARG A 465 -24.28 -29.91 15.69
N ALA A 466 -25.26 -30.54 16.34
CA ALA A 466 -26.58 -29.93 16.53
C ALA A 466 -26.57 -28.61 17.33
N HIS A 467 -25.65 -28.42 18.28
CA HIS A 467 -25.69 -27.26 19.17
C HIS A 467 -24.88 -26.05 18.66
N MET A 468 -23.77 -26.28 17.95
CA MET A 468 -22.97 -25.18 17.37
C MET A 468 -23.42 -24.81 15.96
N GLU A 469 -23.97 -25.77 15.20
CA GLU A 469 -24.52 -25.52 13.87
C GLU A 469 -25.75 -24.61 13.97
N GLN A 470 -26.62 -24.75 14.97
CA GLN A 470 -27.82 -23.93 15.11
C GLN A 470 -27.52 -22.43 15.33
N GLN A 471 -26.46 -22.07 16.08
CA GLN A 471 -26.14 -20.66 16.36
C GLN A 471 -25.33 -20.01 15.23
N ALA A 472 -24.41 -20.75 14.60
CA ALA A 472 -23.66 -20.27 13.45
C ALA A 472 -24.53 -20.24 12.18
N GLU A 473 -25.43 -21.22 11.99
CA GLU A 473 -26.42 -21.21 10.92
C GLU A 473 -27.43 -20.10 11.10
N GLN A 474 -27.91 -19.75 12.31
CA GLN A 474 -28.85 -18.63 12.44
C GLN A 474 -28.23 -17.30 11.98
N ALA A 475 -27.00 -16.98 12.39
CA ALA A 475 -26.32 -15.78 11.91
C ALA A 475 -26.01 -15.84 10.40
N ALA A 476 -25.58 -17.01 9.92
CA ALA A 476 -25.24 -17.20 8.51
C ALA A 476 -26.47 -17.26 7.60
N THR A 477 -27.59 -17.85 8.00
CA THR A 477 -28.81 -18.00 7.19
C THR A 477 -29.58 -16.70 7.09
N VAL A 478 -29.66 -15.90 8.16
CA VAL A 478 -30.23 -14.55 8.11
C VAL A 478 -29.41 -13.70 7.14
N PHE A 479 -28.09 -13.68 7.29
CA PHE A 479 -27.24 -12.86 6.44
C PHE A 479 -27.17 -13.38 4.98
N ARG A 480 -27.06 -14.69 4.77
CA ARG A 480 -27.05 -15.34 3.44
C ARG A 480 -28.41 -15.23 2.76
N GLY A 481 -29.50 -15.26 3.53
CA GLY A 481 -30.86 -14.99 3.05
C GLY A 481 -31.02 -13.55 2.61
N VAL A 482 -30.54 -12.59 3.41
CA VAL A 482 -30.50 -11.16 3.02
C VAL A 482 -29.62 -10.97 1.79
N TRP A 483 -28.44 -11.57 1.74
CA TRP A 483 -27.53 -11.42 0.59
C TRP A 483 -28.06 -12.06 -0.68
N ARG A 484 -28.62 -13.28 -0.61
CA ARG A 484 -29.29 -13.91 -1.76
C ARG A 484 -30.48 -13.08 -2.21
N ARG A 485 -31.26 -12.49 -1.29
CA ARG A 485 -32.35 -11.56 -1.64
C ARG A 485 -31.83 -10.29 -2.27
N VAL A 486 -30.76 -9.69 -1.76
CA VAL A 486 -30.13 -8.49 -2.34
C VAL A 486 -29.53 -8.78 -3.71
N GLN A 487 -28.91 -9.95 -3.88
CA GLN A 487 -28.33 -10.38 -5.14
C GLN A 487 -29.43 -10.75 -6.16
N SER A 488 -30.48 -11.47 -5.74
CA SER A 488 -31.61 -11.80 -6.62
C SER A 488 -32.43 -10.57 -6.97
N TRP A 489 -32.66 -9.67 -6.01
CA TRP A 489 -33.30 -8.38 -6.24
C TRP A 489 -32.44 -7.50 -7.14
N GLY A 490 -31.13 -7.47 -6.89
CA GLY A 490 -30.14 -6.80 -7.70
C GLY A 490 -30.19 -7.29 -9.14
N ILE A 491 -30.14 -8.60 -9.38
CA ILE A 491 -30.23 -9.18 -10.74
C ILE A 491 -31.59 -8.87 -11.38
N ALA A 492 -32.70 -9.01 -10.64
CA ALA A 492 -34.05 -8.80 -11.16
C ALA A 492 -34.36 -7.33 -11.47
N HIS A 493 -33.75 -6.39 -10.75
CA HIS A 493 -33.92 -4.94 -10.97
C HIS A 493 -32.79 -4.32 -11.78
N ARG A 494 -31.69 -5.03 -12.02
CA ARG A 494 -30.54 -4.54 -12.78
C ARG A 494 -30.94 -4.11 -14.18
N SER A 495 -31.68 -4.94 -14.93
CA SER A 495 -32.12 -4.58 -16.28
C SER A 495 -32.99 -3.32 -16.30
N LYS A 496 -33.90 -3.18 -15.34
CA LYS A 496 -34.76 -1.99 -15.19
C LYS A 496 -33.96 -0.73 -14.84
N VAL A 497 -32.98 -0.86 -13.94
CA VAL A 497 -32.08 0.26 -13.57
C VAL A 497 -31.17 0.63 -14.74
N GLU A 498 -30.66 -0.34 -15.48
CA GLU A 498 -29.83 -0.12 -16.68
C GLU A 498 -30.62 0.61 -17.76
N GLU A 499 -31.86 0.20 -18.05
CA GLU A 499 -32.75 0.85 -19.00
C GLU A 499 -33.12 2.27 -18.55
N PHE A 500 -33.50 2.44 -17.27
CA PHE A 500 -33.81 3.75 -16.69
C PHE A 500 -32.62 4.72 -16.74
N LEU A 501 -31.43 4.28 -16.33
CA LEU A 501 -30.21 5.09 -16.36
C LEU A 501 -29.78 5.41 -17.80
N SER A 502 -29.85 4.43 -18.71
CA SER A 502 -29.54 4.64 -20.13
C SER A 502 -30.44 5.71 -20.73
N ASP A 503 -31.74 5.67 -20.44
CA ASP A 503 -32.71 6.61 -20.97
C ASP A 503 -32.62 8.00 -20.31
N HIS A 504 -32.42 8.08 -18.99
CA HIS A 504 -32.30 9.35 -18.27
C HIS A 504 -30.98 10.07 -18.55
N VAL A 505 -29.84 9.37 -18.49
CA VAL A 505 -28.52 9.97 -18.74
C VAL A 505 -28.40 10.41 -20.20
N SER A 506 -28.91 9.61 -21.14
CA SER A 506 -28.90 10.00 -22.56
C SER A 506 -29.81 11.20 -22.83
N ALA A 507 -30.96 11.31 -22.16
CA ALA A 507 -31.88 12.45 -22.27
C ALA A 507 -31.30 13.73 -21.67
N ILE A 508 -30.74 13.68 -20.45
CA ILE A 508 -30.13 14.86 -19.81
C ILE A 508 -28.98 15.40 -20.68
N TRP A 509 -28.12 14.51 -21.20
CA TRP A 509 -26.99 14.97 -21.99
C TRP A 509 -27.38 15.43 -23.40
N SER A 510 -28.44 14.88 -23.99
CA SER A 510 -28.90 15.36 -25.30
C SER A 510 -29.44 16.80 -25.22
N GLN A 511 -29.91 17.26 -24.06
CA GLN A 511 -30.36 18.65 -23.87
C GLN A 511 -29.27 19.68 -24.16
N CYS A 512 -27.99 19.34 -23.97
CA CYS A 512 -26.85 20.21 -24.25
C CYS A 512 -26.55 20.41 -25.75
N TYR A 513 -27.25 19.72 -26.66
CA TYR A 513 -27.02 19.82 -28.11
C TYR A 513 -28.22 20.50 -28.81
N PRO A 514 -28.01 21.17 -29.96
CA PRO A 514 -29.09 21.77 -30.74
C PRO A 514 -30.04 20.71 -31.33
N GLU A 515 -31.34 21.04 -31.39
CA GLU A 515 -32.49 20.23 -31.87
C GLU A 515 -32.15 19.18 -32.94
N PRO A 516 -31.62 19.54 -34.13
CA PRO A 516 -31.44 18.58 -35.23
C PRO A 516 -30.43 17.46 -34.91
N LYS A 517 -29.53 17.66 -33.94
CA LYS A 517 -28.52 16.67 -33.53
C LYS A 517 -28.89 15.93 -32.25
N ARG A 518 -29.97 16.33 -31.55
CA ARG A 518 -30.34 15.75 -30.24
C ARG A 518 -30.64 14.26 -30.31
N VAL A 519 -31.41 13.83 -31.32
CA VAL A 519 -31.85 12.43 -31.48
C VAL A 519 -30.67 11.52 -31.81
N ASP A 520 -29.86 11.86 -32.82
CA ASP A 520 -28.67 11.07 -33.20
C ASP A 520 -27.65 10.98 -32.04
N LYS A 521 -27.42 12.07 -31.31
CA LYS A 521 -26.51 12.06 -30.15
C LYS A 521 -27.07 11.27 -28.97
N ARG A 522 -28.39 11.28 -28.76
CA ARG A 522 -29.05 10.48 -27.71
C ARG A 522 -28.85 8.99 -27.99
N GLU A 523 -29.13 8.55 -29.22
CA GLU A 523 -28.99 7.13 -29.59
C GLU A 523 -27.54 6.64 -29.58
N LYS A 524 -26.61 7.47 -30.06
CA LYS A 524 -25.16 7.19 -29.95
C LYS A 524 -24.68 7.08 -28.50
N ARG A 525 -25.28 7.82 -27.55
CA ARG A 525 -24.98 7.70 -26.13
C ARG A 525 -25.63 6.47 -25.52
N ARG A 526 -26.90 6.20 -25.85
CA ARG A 526 -27.65 5.02 -25.41
C ARG A 526 -26.91 3.74 -25.78
N THR A 527 -26.46 3.61 -27.03
CA THR A 527 -25.67 2.46 -27.50
C THR A 527 -24.28 2.36 -26.84
N LYS A 528 -23.65 3.49 -26.48
CA LYS A 528 -22.41 3.48 -25.70
C LYS A 528 -22.66 3.04 -24.24
N ILE A 529 -23.76 3.47 -23.64
CA ILE A 529 -24.16 3.09 -22.28
C ILE A 529 -24.55 1.61 -22.22
N HIS A 530 -25.31 1.10 -23.20
CA HIS A 530 -25.61 -0.34 -23.30
C HIS A 530 -24.34 -1.17 -23.48
N ARG A 531 -23.44 -0.80 -24.39
CA ARG A 531 -22.14 -1.48 -24.54
C ARG A 531 -21.32 -1.45 -23.26
N PHE A 532 -21.40 -0.35 -22.49
CA PHE A 532 -20.78 -0.27 -21.18
C PHE A 532 -21.42 -1.27 -20.20
N PHE A 533 -22.75 -1.33 -20.13
CA PHE A 533 -23.47 -2.28 -19.26
C PHE A 533 -23.23 -3.74 -19.65
N GLU A 534 -23.27 -4.08 -20.93
CA GLU A 534 -22.89 -5.41 -21.45
C GLU A 534 -21.50 -5.81 -20.98
N ARG A 535 -20.52 -4.89 -21.07
CA ARG A 535 -19.18 -5.14 -20.55
C ARG A 535 -19.16 -5.33 -19.04
N THR A 536 -20.08 -4.73 -18.30
CA THR A 536 -20.21 -4.89 -16.85
C THR A 536 -20.97 -6.14 -16.42
N HIS A 537 -21.69 -6.82 -17.30
CA HIS A 537 -22.43 -8.05 -16.95
C HIS A 537 -21.47 -9.19 -16.59
N GLY A 538 -20.28 -9.23 -17.20
CA GLY A 538 -19.23 -10.19 -16.86
C GLY A 538 -18.42 -9.87 -15.60
N TYR A 539 -18.74 -8.79 -14.86
CA TYR A 539 -17.97 -8.43 -13.67
C TYR A 539 -18.33 -9.31 -12.47
N SER A 540 -17.31 -9.74 -11.75
CA SER A 540 -17.50 -10.34 -10.43
C SER A 540 -18.09 -9.32 -9.45
N THR A 541 -18.80 -9.78 -8.42
CA THR A 541 -19.38 -8.90 -7.39
C THR A 541 -18.35 -7.96 -6.77
N ARG A 542 -17.10 -8.43 -6.60
CA ARG A 542 -15.96 -7.62 -6.16
C ARG A 542 -15.66 -6.48 -7.12
N GLN A 543 -15.55 -6.76 -8.42
CA GLN A 543 -15.28 -5.75 -9.44
C GLN A 543 -16.41 -4.73 -9.54
N TRP A 544 -17.67 -5.18 -9.40
CA TRP A 544 -18.84 -4.32 -9.39
C TRP A 544 -18.79 -3.35 -8.19
N LEU A 545 -18.64 -3.88 -6.97
CA LEU A 545 -18.54 -3.07 -5.76
C LEU A 545 -17.37 -2.10 -5.83
N HIS A 546 -16.21 -2.58 -6.28
CA HIS A 546 -15.01 -1.77 -6.44
C HIS A 546 -15.27 -0.53 -7.32
N ARG A 547 -15.82 -0.73 -8.52
CA ARG A 547 -15.94 0.35 -9.51
C ARG A 547 -17.13 1.28 -9.25
N LEU A 548 -18.25 0.76 -8.77
CA LEU A 548 -19.51 1.52 -8.68
C LEU A 548 -19.80 2.10 -7.31
N PHE A 549 -19.28 1.50 -6.24
CA PHE A 549 -19.52 1.98 -4.87
C PHE A 549 -18.25 2.56 -4.27
N PHE A 550 -17.21 1.77 -4.28
CA PHE A 550 -15.99 1.98 -3.52
C PHE A 550 -15.13 3.14 -4.06
N VAL A 551 -14.86 3.18 -5.37
CA VAL A 551 -14.14 4.28 -6.01
C VAL A 551 -14.89 5.62 -5.90
N PRO A 552 -16.20 5.71 -6.21
CA PRO A 552 -16.95 6.95 -6.02
C PRO A 552 -16.98 7.43 -4.57
N ALA A 553 -17.11 6.53 -3.60
CA ALA A 553 -17.12 6.90 -2.19
C ALA A 553 -15.75 7.42 -1.71
N GLU A 554 -14.64 6.83 -2.18
CA GLU A 554 -13.28 7.34 -1.93
C GLU A 554 -13.06 8.72 -2.57
N LEU A 555 -13.53 8.92 -3.81
CA LEU A 555 -13.47 10.23 -4.47
C LEU A 555 -14.30 11.28 -3.72
N PHE A 556 -15.51 10.92 -3.29
CA PHE A 556 -16.35 11.79 -2.47
C PHE A 556 -15.63 12.18 -1.18
N ASN A 557 -15.08 11.21 -0.44
CA ASN A 557 -14.40 11.48 0.82
C ASN A 557 -13.09 12.27 0.63
N THR A 558 -12.40 12.07 -0.50
CA THR A 558 -11.24 12.88 -0.91
C THR A 558 -11.63 14.33 -1.16
N ILE A 559 -12.68 14.56 -1.96
CA ILE A 559 -13.22 15.90 -2.23
C ILE A 559 -13.67 16.55 -0.92
N TRP A 560 -14.27 15.78 -0.02
CA TRP A 560 -14.68 16.25 1.31
C TRP A 560 -13.49 16.71 2.16
N LEU A 561 -12.39 15.94 2.18
CA LEU A 561 -11.18 16.36 2.88
C LEU A 561 -10.53 17.59 2.23
N ILE A 562 -10.47 17.67 0.91
CA ILE A 562 -9.98 18.87 0.20
C ILE A 562 -10.84 20.08 0.55
N TYR A 563 -12.17 19.91 0.56
CA TYR A 563 -13.10 20.96 0.98
C TYR A 563 -12.81 21.43 2.41
N ILE A 564 -12.59 20.51 3.36
CA ILE A 564 -12.23 20.84 4.73
C ILE A 564 -10.96 21.71 4.78
N VAL A 565 -9.91 21.26 4.09
CA VAL A 565 -8.61 21.96 4.06
C VAL A 565 -8.76 23.37 3.49
N LEU A 566 -9.45 23.52 2.35
CA LEU A 566 -9.66 24.82 1.71
C LEU A 566 -10.57 25.74 2.53
N ALA A 567 -11.69 25.21 3.04
CA ALA A 567 -12.64 25.95 3.85
C ALA A 567 -12.00 26.46 5.15
N GLN A 568 -11.09 25.69 5.74
CA GLN A 568 -10.32 26.09 6.91
C GLN A 568 -9.26 27.13 6.58
N THR A 569 -8.52 26.95 5.49
CA THR A 569 -7.46 27.88 5.05
C THR A 569 -7.99 29.28 4.76
N PHE A 570 -9.16 29.39 4.13
CA PHE A 570 -9.74 30.69 3.76
C PHE A 570 -10.75 31.24 4.78
N GLY A 571 -11.10 30.48 5.81
CA GLY A 571 -12.10 30.91 6.80
C GLY A 571 -13.54 30.81 6.31
N ALA A 572 -13.86 29.91 5.35
CA ALA A 572 -15.22 29.70 4.86
C ALA A 572 -16.20 29.25 5.97
N TYR A 573 -15.67 28.66 7.05
CA TYR A 573 -16.43 28.30 8.25
C TYR A 573 -16.75 29.48 9.19
N SER A 574 -16.24 30.68 8.91
CA SER A 574 -16.50 31.88 9.69
C SER A 574 -17.80 32.55 9.26
N ASN A 575 -18.92 31.85 9.48
CA ASN A 575 -20.27 32.33 9.18
C ASN A 575 -21.24 31.89 10.29
N CYS A 576 -22.41 32.55 10.39
CA CYS A 576 -23.37 32.24 11.45
C CYS A 576 -23.80 30.77 11.47
N ASN A 577 -23.89 30.07 10.33
CA ASN A 577 -24.32 28.66 10.31
C ASN A 577 -23.28 27.72 10.94
N CYS A 578 -22.01 28.03 10.74
CA CYS A 578 -20.91 27.20 11.15
C CYS A 578 -20.39 27.54 12.54
N VAL A 579 -20.43 28.81 12.90
CA VAL A 579 -20.07 29.30 14.23
C VAL A 579 -21.20 28.99 15.21
N THR A 580 -22.49 29.11 14.87
CA THR A 580 -23.50 28.59 15.81
C THR A 580 -23.46 27.08 15.77
N SER A 581 -23.29 26.39 16.90
CA SER A 581 -23.20 24.90 16.98
C SER A 581 -24.54 24.20 16.67
N ARG A 582 -25.17 24.56 15.55
CA ARG A 582 -26.53 24.20 15.12
C ARG A 582 -26.70 22.71 14.86
N TYR A 583 -25.62 22.01 14.54
CA TYR A 583 -25.65 20.57 14.29
C TYR A 583 -25.66 19.74 15.60
N GLY A 584 -25.56 20.38 16.77
CA GLY A 584 -25.76 19.74 18.06
C GLY A 584 -27.24 19.64 18.46
N PHE A 585 -27.58 18.64 19.29
CA PHE A 585 -28.97 18.37 19.72
C PHE A 585 -29.65 19.48 20.55
N HIS A 586 -28.91 20.44 21.10
CA HIS A 586 -29.45 21.45 22.02
C HIS A 586 -29.75 22.80 21.36
N GLY A 587 -29.72 22.87 20.03
CA GLY A 587 -29.81 24.12 19.27
C GLY A 587 -28.50 24.92 19.31
N GLY A 588 -28.29 25.75 18.28
CA GLY A 588 -27.05 26.50 18.11
C GLY A 588 -27.13 27.92 18.65
N TYR A 589 -26.15 28.30 19.46
CA TYR A 589 -25.89 29.68 19.88
C TYR A 589 -24.47 30.09 19.47
N VAL A 590 -24.21 31.39 19.49
CA VAL A 590 -22.87 31.96 19.39
C VAL A 590 -22.67 32.96 20.51
N ASP A 591 -21.52 32.91 21.16
CA ASP A 591 -21.08 33.96 22.08
C ASP A 591 -20.21 34.95 21.29
N LEU A 592 -20.74 36.15 21.04
CA LEU A 592 -20.02 37.16 20.27
C LEU A 592 -18.78 37.71 21.01
N GLY A 593 -18.75 37.60 22.34
CA GLY A 593 -17.58 37.96 23.14
C GLY A 593 -16.44 36.93 23.02
N GLN A 594 -16.78 35.69 22.67
CA GLN A 594 -15.82 34.58 22.55
C GLN A 594 -15.68 34.01 21.13
N ALA A 595 -16.20 34.68 20.11
CA ALA A 595 -16.21 34.16 18.74
C ALA A 595 -14.79 33.95 18.16
N ASN A 596 -13.83 34.76 18.59
CA ASN A 596 -12.43 34.70 18.16
C ASN A 596 -11.48 34.13 19.22
N THR A 597 -11.87 34.19 20.49
CA THR A 597 -11.04 33.76 21.62
C THR A 597 -11.93 33.12 22.68
N THR A 598 -11.61 31.90 23.12
CA THR A 598 -12.28 31.29 24.28
C THR A 598 -11.49 31.49 25.56
N ASP A 599 -12.19 31.76 26.65
CA ASP A 599 -11.64 31.93 28.00
C ASP A 599 -11.87 30.70 28.90
N ASN A 600 -12.39 29.59 28.35
CA ASN A 600 -12.74 28.43 29.14
C ASN A 600 -11.50 27.78 29.77
N LYS A 601 -11.54 27.61 31.09
CA LYS A 601 -10.47 27.03 31.93
C LYS A 601 -10.05 25.63 31.49
N PHE A 602 -10.93 24.87 30.83
CA PHE A 602 -10.64 23.50 30.40
C PHE A 602 -10.00 23.39 29.01
N VAL A 603 -9.95 24.49 28.24
CA VAL A 603 -9.45 24.50 26.85
C VAL A 603 -8.02 23.99 26.78
N GLN A 604 -7.17 24.42 27.71
CA GLN A 604 -5.78 23.97 27.79
C GLN A 604 -5.67 22.44 27.94
N TYR A 605 -6.51 21.82 28.77
CA TYR A 605 -6.49 20.37 28.97
C TYR A 605 -6.96 19.62 27.73
N TYR A 606 -8.01 20.08 27.05
CA TYR A 606 -8.48 19.44 25.82
C TYR A 606 -7.50 19.60 24.66
N TRP A 607 -6.90 20.79 24.51
CA TRP A 607 -5.87 21.04 23.50
C TRP A 607 -4.63 20.19 23.76
N ALA A 608 -4.17 20.13 25.02
CA ALA A 608 -3.05 19.28 25.41
C ALA A 608 -3.36 17.80 25.16
N GLY A 609 -4.56 17.33 25.52
CA GLY A 609 -5.00 15.96 25.31
C GLY A 609 -5.06 15.57 23.83
N GLY A 610 -5.73 16.38 23.01
CA GLY A 610 -5.84 16.14 21.56
C GLY A 610 -4.50 16.19 20.85
N THR A 611 -3.67 17.19 21.16
CA THR A 611 -2.31 17.32 20.60
C THR A 611 -1.43 16.16 21.02
N SER A 612 -1.41 15.81 22.32
CA SER A 612 -0.60 14.71 22.84
C SER A 612 -0.99 13.37 22.21
N LEU A 613 -2.29 13.11 22.06
CA LEU A 613 -2.80 11.89 21.42
C LEU A 613 -2.31 11.77 19.97
N SER A 614 -2.52 12.82 19.16
CA SER A 614 -2.13 12.85 17.75
C SER A 614 -0.61 12.81 17.56
N CYS A 615 0.16 13.56 18.35
CA CYS A 615 1.63 13.54 18.29
C CYS A 615 2.21 12.20 18.74
N ALA A 616 1.65 11.59 19.80
CA ALA A 616 2.10 10.28 20.27
C ALA A 616 1.87 9.20 19.21
N ILE A 617 0.69 9.16 18.58
CA ILE A 617 0.42 8.15 17.55
C ILE A 617 1.24 8.38 16.28
N LEU A 618 1.44 9.64 15.87
CA LEU A 618 2.33 10.01 14.76
C LEU A 618 3.76 9.54 15.06
N GLY A 619 4.29 9.86 16.24
CA GLY A 619 5.62 9.45 16.67
C GLY A 619 5.77 7.92 16.70
N LEU A 620 4.81 7.20 17.29
CA LEU A 620 4.81 5.74 17.33
C LEU A 620 4.74 5.13 15.92
N GLY A 621 3.92 5.68 15.03
CA GLY A 621 3.80 5.24 13.64
C GLY A 621 5.09 5.44 12.85
N LEU A 622 5.72 6.61 12.95
CA LEU A 622 7.01 6.88 12.32
C LEU A 622 8.12 5.99 12.88
N ILE A 623 8.20 5.82 14.21
CA ILE A 623 9.16 4.92 14.85
C ILE A 623 8.97 3.48 14.37
N TYR A 624 7.73 3.02 14.26
CA TYR A 624 7.42 1.68 13.73
C TYR A 624 7.93 1.50 12.30
N VAL A 625 7.60 2.43 11.40
CA VAL A 625 8.01 2.36 9.99
C VAL A 625 9.53 2.41 9.83
N VAL A 626 10.22 3.33 10.52
CA VAL A 626 11.68 3.41 10.52
C VAL A 626 12.31 2.14 11.09
N THR A 627 11.72 1.61 12.15
CA THR A 627 12.18 0.37 12.77
C THR A 627 12.10 -0.79 11.77
N GLU A 628 10.96 -0.99 11.10
CA GLU A 628 10.80 -2.03 10.10
C GLU A 628 11.75 -1.85 8.92
N TRP A 629 11.94 -0.62 8.45
CA TRP A 629 12.93 -0.31 7.42
C TRP A 629 14.36 -0.71 7.84
N CYS A 630 14.78 -0.37 9.06
CA CYS A 630 16.09 -0.74 9.59
C CYS A 630 16.25 -2.27 9.70
N LEU A 631 15.22 -2.98 10.13
CA LEU A 631 15.25 -4.45 10.21
C LEU A 631 15.44 -5.11 8.84
N GLN A 632 14.80 -4.55 7.81
CA GLN A 632 14.82 -5.07 6.44
C GLN A 632 16.04 -4.59 5.63
N SER A 633 16.79 -3.59 6.11
CA SER A 633 17.90 -2.97 5.38
C SER A 633 18.96 -3.96 4.85
N HIS A 634 19.26 -5.02 5.60
CA HIS A 634 20.27 -6.01 5.23
C HIS A 634 19.90 -6.81 3.96
N ILE A 635 18.61 -7.13 3.76
CA ILE A 635 18.14 -7.86 2.57
C ILE A 635 18.17 -6.97 1.32
N SER A 636 18.08 -5.66 1.52
CA SER A 636 18.05 -4.65 0.47
C SER A 636 19.43 -4.13 0.07
N THR A 637 20.47 -4.55 0.78
CA THR A 637 21.83 -4.08 0.55
C THR A 637 22.51 -4.92 -0.54
N GLU A 638 22.88 -4.25 -1.63
CA GLU A 638 23.56 -4.83 -2.81
C GLU A 638 24.80 -5.67 -2.45
N THR A 639 25.85 -5.05 -1.92
CA THR A 639 27.11 -5.72 -1.59
C THR A 639 26.96 -6.62 -0.35
N VAL A 640 27.40 -7.87 -0.43
CA VAL A 640 27.32 -8.85 0.66
C VAL A 640 28.03 -8.36 1.92
N LYS A 641 29.19 -7.71 1.79
CA LYS A 641 29.95 -7.13 2.92
C LYS A 641 29.14 -6.11 3.72
N ASN A 642 28.45 -5.18 3.05
CA ASN A 642 27.61 -4.18 3.73
C ASN A 642 26.33 -4.81 4.26
N ALA A 643 25.74 -5.77 3.55
CA ALA A 643 24.58 -6.52 4.03
C ALA A 643 24.90 -7.26 5.34
N ARG A 644 26.08 -7.87 5.44
CA ARG A 644 26.59 -8.47 6.68
C ARG A 644 26.73 -7.47 7.81
N ARG A 645 27.32 -6.29 7.54
CA ARG A 645 27.41 -5.21 8.55
C ARG A 645 26.01 -4.76 8.99
N GLY A 646 25.08 -4.63 8.05
CA GLY A 646 23.68 -4.34 8.30
C GLY A 646 23.04 -5.42 9.18
N LEU A 647 23.19 -6.69 8.83
CA LEU A 647 22.66 -7.83 9.57
C LEU A 647 23.18 -7.87 11.01
N ARG A 648 24.47 -7.63 11.25
CA ARG A 648 25.04 -7.52 12.60
C ARG A 648 24.38 -6.40 13.41
N LYS A 649 24.18 -5.23 12.80
CA LYS A 649 23.46 -4.11 13.44
C LYS A 649 22.00 -4.47 13.71
N THR A 650 21.32 -5.12 12.76
CA THR A 650 19.95 -5.61 12.91
C THR A 650 19.84 -6.62 14.05
N ARG A 651 20.76 -7.59 14.16
CA ARG A 651 20.83 -8.58 15.24
C ARG A 651 21.05 -7.92 16.60
N TRP A 652 21.97 -6.96 16.68
CA TRP A 652 22.19 -6.17 17.89
C TRP A 652 20.94 -5.37 18.29
N PHE A 653 20.30 -4.72 17.32
CA PHE A 653 19.06 -3.98 17.56
C PHE A 653 17.89 -4.89 17.98
N ARG A 654 17.73 -6.06 17.35
CA ARG A 654 16.74 -7.07 17.75
C ARG A 654 16.98 -7.57 19.17
N ARG A 655 18.24 -7.74 19.57
CA ARG A 655 18.62 -8.12 20.94
C ARG A 655 18.20 -7.05 21.95
N ILE A 656 18.45 -5.77 21.66
CA ILE A 656 18.06 -4.66 22.54
C ILE A 656 16.55 -4.53 22.63
N THR A 657 15.86 -4.63 21.49
CA THR A 657 14.40 -4.51 21.40
C THR A 657 13.66 -5.82 21.70
N TYR A 658 14.35 -6.88 22.12
CA TYR A 658 13.78 -8.19 22.33
C TYR A 658 12.65 -8.16 23.37
N TRP A 659 12.90 -7.54 24.53
CA TRP A 659 11.93 -7.46 25.63
C TRP A 659 10.63 -6.73 25.26
N PRO A 660 10.66 -5.48 24.74
CA PRO A 660 9.43 -4.79 24.36
C PRO A 660 8.68 -5.55 23.26
N ARG A 661 9.39 -6.15 22.30
CA ARG A 661 8.77 -6.94 21.23
C ARG A 661 8.20 -8.27 21.71
N ARG A 662 8.80 -8.88 22.73
CA ARG A 662 8.27 -10.10 23.33
C ARG A 662 6.92 -9.81 23.97
N LEU A 663 6.76 -8.65 24.61
CA LEU A 663 5.49 -8.23 25.19
C LEU A 663 4.44 -8.02 24.10
N THR A 664 4.75 -7.24 23.06
CA THR A 664 3.80 -6.98 21.96
C THR A 664 3.42 -8.25 21.19
N ARG A 665 4.38 -9.17 20.97
CA ARG A 665 4.09 -10.46 20.35
C ARG A 665 3.21 -11.34 21.23
N LYS A 666 3.46 -11.40 22.55
CA LYS A 666 2.60 -12.14 23.47
C LYS A 666 1.18 -11.61 23.46
N THR A 667 1.00 -10.28 23.41
CA THR A 667 -0.34 -9.69 23.28
C THR A 667 -0.99 -10.04 21.95
N THR A 668 -0.27 -9.96 20.83
CA THR A 668 -0.79 -10.36 19.52
C THR A 668 -1.17 -11.84 19.48
N VAL A 669 -0.32 -12.74 19.99
CA VAL A 669 -0.63 -14.18 20.08
C VAL A 669 -1.84 -14.43 20.98
N SER A 670 -1.97 -13.70 22.09
CA SER A 670 -3.12 -13.84 23.00
C SER A 670 -4.42 -13.39 22.34
N ILE A 671 -4.38 -12.26 21.61
CA ILE A 671 -5.51 -11.75 20.82
C ILE A 671 -5.88 -12.77 19.73
N ASN A 672 -4.90 -13.27 18.98
CA ASN A 672 -5.14 -14.26 17.93
C ASN A 672 -5.68 -15.58 18.50
N ASN A 673 -5.20 -16.02 19.66
CA ASN A 673 -5.72 -17.21 20.33
C ASN A 673 -7.16 -17.00 20.82
N LEU A 674 -7.49 -15.80 21.31
CA LEU A 674 -8.85 -15.44 21.70
C LEU A 674 -9.79 -15.45 20.49
N PHE A 675 -9.37 -14.86 19.36
CA PHE A 675 -10.14 -14.89 18.11
C PHE A 675 -10.29 -16.32 17.57
N ALA A 676 -9.21 -17.10 17.58
CA ALA A 676 -9.25 -18.50 17.16
C ALA A 676 -10.19 -19.33 18.05
N ALA A 677 -10.22 -19.06 19.36
CA ALA A 677 -11.17 -19.68 20.29
C ALA A 677 -12.61 -19.24 20.01
N LEU A 678 -12.84 -17.95 19.73
CA LEU A 678 -14.15 -17.41 19.38
C LEU A 678 -14.71 -18.01 18.07
N HIS A 679 -13.82 -18.34 17.13
CA HIS A 679 -14.16 -18.93 15.83
C HIS A 679 -14.00 -20.45 15.76
N SER A 680 -13.78 -21.12 16.90
CA SER A 680 -13.63 -22.58 16.99
C SER A 680 -12.60 -23.17 15.99
N VAL A 681 -11.53 -22.43 15.71
CA VAL A 681 -10.48 -22.89 14.78
C VAL A 681 -9.73 -24.07 15.41
N PRO A 682 -9.64 -25.24 14.73
CA PRO A 682 -8.94 -26.40 15.25
C PRO A 682 -7.50 -26.07 15.69
N LYS A 683 -7.02 -26.71 16.76
CA LYS A 683 -5.63 -26.49 17.23
C LYS A 683 -4.60 -26.96 16.20
N GLU A 684 -4.90 -28.00 15.44
CA GLU A 684 -4.00 -28.59 14.43
C GLU A 684 -3.80 -27.67 13.22
N SER A 685 -4.76 -26.82 12.90
CA SER A 685 -4.62 -25.82 11.82
C SER A 685 -3.96 -24.53 12.28
N ARG A 686 -3.46 -24.46 13.53
CA ARG A 686 -2.76 -23.28 14.02
C ARG A 686 -1.39 -23.20 13.37
N GLN A 687 -1.19 -22.18 12.56
CA GLN A 687 0.10 -21.86 11.99
C GLN A 687 1.15 -21.69 13.09
N LYS A 688 2.29 -22.36 12.91
CA LYS A 688 3.48 -22.15 13.71
C LYS A 688 4.01 -20.74 13.43
N THR A 689 4.59 -20.11 14.43
CA THR A 689 5.16 -18.76 14.30
C THR A 689 6.64 -18.81 14.65
N LEU A 690 7.48 -18.34 13.74
CA LEU A 690 8.90 -18.18 13.91
C LEU A 690 9.18 -17.07 14.92
N PHE A 691 9.78 -17.46 16.04
CA PHE A 691 10.30 -16.53 17.02
C PHE A 691 11.76 -16.26 16.74
N TRP A 692 12.15 -14.99 16.83
CA TRP A 692 13.56 -14.65 16.80
C TRP A 692 14.23 -15.23 18.06
N SER A 693 15.23 -16.08 17.87
CA SER A 693 16.12 -16.56 18.92
C SER A 693 17.55 -16.10 18.62
N LYS A 694 18.37 -15.99 19.67
CA LYS A 694 19.83 -15.82 19.51
C LYS A 694 20.50 -17.17 19.30
N ASP A 695 20.07 -18.15 20.08
CA ASP A 695 20.70 -19.47 20.14
C ASP A 695 20.03 -20.42 19.13
N VAL A 696 20.79 -21.43 18.69
CA VAL A 696 20.29 -22.52 17.86
C VAL A 696 19.30 -23.31 18.70
N THR A 697 18.07 -23.44 18.20
CA THR A 697 16.95 -24.05 18.95
C THR A 697 16.77 -25.52 18.62
N PHE A 698 17.24 -25.95 17.45
CA PHE A 698 17.11 -27.32 17.00
C PHE A 698 18.41 -28.08 17.24
N ASP A 699 18.29 -29.20 17.93
CA ASP A 699 19.41 -30.10 18.17
C ASP A 699 19.66 -30.91 16.89
N TYR A 700 20.69 -30.52 16.14
CA TYR A 700 21.15 -31.32 15.03
C TYR A 700 21.91 -32.51 15.60
N ALA A 701 21.27 -33.69 15.58
CA ALA A 701 21.90 -34.94 15.98
C ALA A 701 23.31 -35.00 15.37
N THR A 702 24.32 -34.98 16.24
CA THR A 702 25.71 -34.75 15.86
C THR A 702 26.30 -35.92 15.05
N ASP A 703 25.58 -37.04 15.01
CA ASP A 703 26.08 -38.35 14.56
C ASP A 703 25.87 -38.67 13.08
N HIS A 704 25.18 -37.83 12.29
CA HIS A 704 24.96 -38.10 10.85
C HIS A 704 25.88 -37.34 9.89
N PHE A 705 26.87 -36.58 10.39
CA PHE A 705 27.66 -35.62 9.59
C PHE A 705 28.85 -36.20 8.80
N LEU A 706 28.75 -37.45 8.37
CA LEU A 706 29.45 -37.89 7.17
C LEU A 706 28.36 -38.31 6.17
N SER A 707 27.73 -37.30 5.55
CA SER A 707 27.02 -37.57 4.31
C SER A 707 28.04 -38.22 3.36
N PRO A 708 27.72 -39.35 2.71
CA PRO A 708 28.62 -40.03 1.77
C PRO A 708 29.20 -39.09 0.70
N ARG A 709 28.54 -37.94 0.44
CA ARG A 709 29.03 -36.91 -0.47
C ARG A 709 30.02 -35.92 0.17
N ALA A 710 29.88 -35.57 1.46
CA ALA A 710 30.91 -34.82 2.17
C ALA A 710 32.18 -35.66 2.34
N GLU A 711 32.01 -36.97 2.56
CA GLU A 711 33.10 -37.95 2.54
C GLU A 711 33.72 -38.10 1.14
N ARG A 712 32.91 -38.16 0.06
CA ARG A 712 33.39 -38.18 -1.32
C ARG A 712 34.02 -36.86 -1.79
N GLN A 713 33.53 -35.72 -1.35
CA GLN A 713 34.10 -34.40 -1.68
C GLN A 713 35.37 -34.16 -0.89
N ALA A 714 35.42 -34.55 0.39
CA ALA A 714 36.66 -34.57 1.15
C ALA A 714 37.67 -35.54 0.50
N SER A 715 37.25 -36.74 0.10
CA SER A 715 38.13 -37.70 -0.58
C SER A 715 38.61 -37.20 -1.94
N ASN A 716 37.74 -36.55 -2.73
CA ASN A 716 38.11 -36.00 -4.03
C ASN A 716 39.00 -34.75 -3.91
N ALA A 717 38.77 -33.90 -2.91
CA ALA A 717 39.63 -32.75 -2.63
C ALA A 717 41.03 -33.21 -2.18
N THR A 718 41.12 -34.24 -1.34
CA THR A 718 42.41 -34.85 -0.99
C THR A 718 43.07 -35.55 -2.18
N HIS A 719 42.29 -36.12 -3.11
CA HIS A 719 42.84 -36.76 -4.31
C HIS A 719 43.35 -35.74 -5.36
N GLU A 720 42.74 -34.55 -5.46
CA GLU A 720 43.22 -33.46 -6.30
C GLU A 720 44.45 -32.74 -5.70
N GLU A 721 44.55 -32.65 -4.36
CA GLU A 721 45.77 -32.14 -3.70
C GLU A 721 46.97 -33.10 -3.87
N GLU A 722 46.77 -34.43 -3.81
CA GLU A 722 47.86 -35.39 -4.04
C GLU A 722 48.31 -35.47 -5.50
N LEU A 723 47.44 -35.18 -6.47
CA LEU A 723 47.80 -35.25 -7.89
C LEU A 723 48.56 -34.00 -8.38
N HIS A 724 48.51 -32.88 -7.65
CA HIS A 724 49.17 -31.64 -8.04
C HIS A 724 50.59 -31.46 -7.47
N ASP A 725 51.03 -32.31 -6.54
CA ASP A 725 52.32 -32.14 -5.81
C ASP A 725 53.55 -32.81 -6.48
N TRP A 726 53.40 -33.42 -7.66
CA TRP A 726 54.50 -34.18 -8.30
C TRP A 726 55.12 -33.61 -9.59
N THR A 727 54.68 -32.45 -10.09
CA THR A 727 55.30 -31.85 -11.27
C THR A 727 55.33 -30.32 -11.25
N THR A 728 56.26 -29.74 -10.50
CA THR A 728 56.85 -28.44 -10.88
C THR A 728 58.21 -28.25 -10.20
N PRO A 729 59.32 -28.02 -10.95
CA PRO A 729 60.59 -27.64 -10.34
C PRO A 729 60.53 -26.19 -9.82
N PRO A 730 61.30 -25.86 -8.77
CA PRO A 730 61.23 -24.55 -8.12
C PRO A 730 61.80 -23.45 -9.02
N ILE A 731 60.94 -22.50 -9.42
CA ILE A 731 61.35 -21.26 -10.08
C ILE A 731 61.73 -20.24 -9.00
N GLN A 732 62.95 -19.71 -9.11
CA GLN A 732 63.48 -18.66 -8.24
C GLN A 732 62.66 -17.35 -8.32
N PRO A 733 62.54 -16.59 -7.22
CA PRO A 733 61.82 -15.32 -7.22
C PRO A 733 62.67 -14.19 -7.82
N THR A 734 62.14 -13.53 -8.85
CA THR A 734 62.60 -12.20 -9.29
C THR A 734 61.90 -11.09 -8.49
N PRO A 735 62.59 -9.97 -8.21
CA PRO A 735 62.05 -8.91 -7.35
C PRO A 735 61.15 -7.96 -8.15
N THR A 736 59.91 -7.77 -7.69
CA THR A 736 59.01 -6.76 -8.26
C THR A 736 59.20 -5.41 -7.58
N PHE A 737 59.47 -4.42 -8.43
CA PHE A 737 59.54 -3.00 -8.15
C PHE A 737 58.22 -2.47 -7.57
N TYR A 738 58.31 -1.77 -6.44
CA TYR A 738 57.29 -0.84 -5.96
C TYR A 738 57.28 0.41 -6.87
N ARG A 739 56.12 0.77 -7.41
CA ARG A 739 55.89 2.11 -7.98
C ARG A 739 54.68 2.75 -7.30
N ASP A 740 54.99 3.71 -6.45
CA ASP A 740 54.07 4.71 -5.92
C ASP A 740 53.38 5.46 -7.06
N ARG A 741 52.09 5.74 -6.88
CA ARG A 741 51.45 6.87 -7.54
C ARG A 741 50.32 7.42 -6.68
N SER A 742 50.65 8.48 -5.96
CA SER A 742 49.72 9.52 -5.54
C SER A 742 49.15 10.22 -6.78
N ASP A 743 47.86 10.55 -6.76
CA ASP A 743 47.42 11.95 -6.81
C ASP A 743 45.90 12.12 -7.07
N THR A 744 45.32 12.90 -6.17
CA THR A 744 44.33 13.98 -6.34
C THR A 744 43.20 13.85 -7.36
N GLY A 745 41.97 14.08 -6.85
CA GLY A 745 40.79 14.24 -7.67
C GLY A 745 40.69 15.59 -8.38
N ALA A 746 39.78 15.62 -9.36
CA ALA A 746 38.99 16.78 -9.74
C ALA A 746 37.77 16.29 -10.54
N SER A 747 36.64 16.95 -10.29
CA SER A 747 35.40 16.90 -11.06
C SER A 747 35.62 17.23 -12.54
N LEU A 748 34.82 16.66 -13.46
CA LEU A 748 33.75 17.38 -14.19
C LEU A 748 33.11 16.49 -15.28
N THR A 749 31.82 16.75 -15.53
CA THR A 749 31.05 16.61 -16.78
C THR A 749 30.66 15.24 -17.33
N GLN A 750 29.33 15.06 -17.34
CA GLN A 750 28.56 14.13 -18.16
C GLN A 750 28.74 14.42 -19.65
N HIS A 751 29.01 13.38 -20.43
CA HIS A 751 28.67 13.34 -21.85
C HIS A 751 27.95 12.04 -22.20
N LEU A 752 26.91 12.22 -23.00
CA LEU A 752 26.04 11.22 -23.62
C LEU A 752 26.82 10.11 -24.32
N LEU A 753 26.44 8.86 -24.09
CA LEU A 753 26.74 7.75 -24.99
C LEU A 753 25.49 6.87 -25.16
N SER A 754 24.91 6.96 -26.35
CA SER A 754 24.04 5.95 -26.95
C SER A 754 24.87 4.68 -27.22
N PRO A 755 24.29 3.47 -27.12
CA PRO A 755 24.96 2.26 -27.60
C PRO A 755 24.77 2.11 -29.13
N PRO A 756 25.75 1.51 -29.83
CA PRO A 756 25.75 1.36 -31.28
C PRO A 756 24.87 0.19 -31.76
N GLY A 757 24.50 0.28 -33.03
CA GLY A 757 23.59 -0.62 -33.72
C GLY A 757 24.07 -2.06 -33.86
N ALA A 758 23.09 -2.95 -34.01
CA ALA A 758 23.26 -4.32 -34.44
C ALA A 758 22.64 -4.47 -35.84
N ASP A 759 23.46 -5.01 -36.74
CA ASP A 759 23.16 -5.26 -38.14
C ASP A 759 22.12 -6.38 -38.36
N ASN A 760 21.31 -6.11 -39.38
CA ASN A 760 20.66 -7.00 -40.33
C ASN A 760 20.87 -8.53 -40.19
N PHE A 761 19.76 -9.24 -39.98
CA PHE A 761 19.55 -10.57 -40.56
C PHE A 761 18.21 -10.62 -41.28
N LEU A 762 18.28 -10.79 -42.60
CA LEU A 762 17.20 -11.11 -43.50
C LEU A 762 16.86 -12.60 -43.38
N SER A 763 15.57 -12.94 -43.30
CA SER A 763 14.96 -13.97 -44.16
C SER A 763 13.42 -14.01 -44.01
N PRO A 764 12.70 -14.53 -45.02
CA PRO A 764 11.31 -14.19 -45.31
C PRO A 764 10.32 -15.32 -44.98
N GLU A 765 9.04 -15.00 -44.82
CA GLU A 765 7.93 -15.58 -45.60
C GLU A 765 6.54 -15.36 -44.96
N ARG A 766 5.62 -14.92 -45.83
CA ARG A 766 4.20 -15.32 -45.99
C ARG A 766 3.23 -15.23 -44.81
N SER A 767 2.25 -14.34 -45.00
CA SER A 767 0.84 -14.68 -44.77
C SER A 767 -0.07 -13.91 -45.75
N PRO A 768 -1.23 -14.47 -46.15
CA PRO A 768 -1.91 -14.08 -47.38
C PRO A 768 -2.99 -12.99 -47.19
N SER A 769 -3.29 -12.38 -48.33
CA SER A 769 -4.40 -11.51 -48.72
C SER A 769 -5.80 -12.01 -48.35
N PHE A 770 -6.74 -11.08 -48.09
CA PHE A 770 -7.99 -10.87 -48.86
C PHE A 770 -8.66 -9.55 -48.39
N VAL A 771 -8.86 -8.55 -49.30
CA VAL A 771 -10.15 -8.18 -49.97
C VAL A 771 -11.10 -7.40 -49.03
N SER A 772 -11.69 -6.23 -49.34
CA SER A 772 -11.86 -5.42 -50.56
C SER A 772 -12.53 -4.10 -50.19
N GLY A 773 -12.31 -3.05 -51.00
CA GLY A 773 -13.43 -2.45 -51.73
C GLY A 773 -13.77 -0.96 -51.49
N VAL A 774 -13.56 -0.17 -52.57
CA VAL A 774 -14.53 0.77 -53.19
C VAL A 774 -14.85 2.06 -52.39
N SER A 775 -14.95 3.28 -52.92
CA SER A 775 -14.74 3.88 -54.25
C SER A 775 -14.73 5.41 -54.07
N SER A 776 -14.00 6.07 -54.97
CA SER A 776 -14.04 7.47 -55.36
C SER A 776 -15.44 8.04 -55.64
N MET A 777 -15.62 9.36 -55.42
CA MET A 777 -16.18 10.26 -56.43
C MET A 777 -15.87 11.75 -56.13
N ASP A 778 -15.87 12.50 -57.23
CA ASP A 778 -15.22 13.77 -57.55
C ASP A 778 -15.93 15.07 -57.09
N PRO A 779 -15.29 16.26 -57.33
CA PRO A 779 -15.68 17.57 -56.81
C PRO A 779 -16.44 18.45 -57.81
N THR A 780 -17.00 19.57 -57.32
CA THR A 780 -17.28 20.86 -58.00
C THR A 780 -17.89 21.77 -56.91
N GLU A 781 -17.54 23.01 -56.59
CA GLU A 781 -17.04 24.25 -57.22
C GLU A 781 -18.08 25.38 -56.96
N VAL A 782 -17.54 26.59 -56.70
CA VAL A 782 -18.13 27.95 -56.78
C VAL A 782 -18.69 28.61 -55.51
N GLY A 783 -18.07 29.75 -55.14
CA GLY A 783 -18.76 30.96 -54.63
C GLY A 783 -18.05 31.73 -53.50
N GLY A 784 -17.49 32.92 -53.78
CA GLY A 784 -16.77 33.86 -52.89
C GLY A 784 -17.62 34.46 -51.74
N SER A 785 -17.15 35.39 -50.90
CA SER A 785 -16.24 36.52 -51.11
C SER A 785 -15.76 37.11 -49.76
N ASP A 786 -14.56 37.69 -49.80
CA ASP A 786 -14.02 38.89 -49.13
C ASP A 786 -14.02 39.12 -47.59
N ASP A 787 -12.79 39.47 -47.17
CA ASP A 787 -12.35 40.57 -46.30
C ASP A 787 -11.90 40.39 -44.83
N ASP A 788 -10.72 41.00 -44.62
CA ASP A 788 -10.07 41.54 -43.42
C ASP A 788 -9.44 40.62 -42.34
N GLY A 789 -8.10 40.50 -42.46
CA GLY A 789 -7.16 41.23 -41.60
C GLY A 789 -7.17 40.97 -40.08
N GLU A 790 -6.17 40.22 -39.59
CA GLU A 790 -5.11 40.74 -38.69
C GLU A 790 -4.29 39.59 -38.07
N ARG A 791 -2.99 39.84 -37.99
CA ARG A 791 -1.93 38.87 -37.68
C ARG A 791 -1.18 39.38 -36.45
N TRP A 792 -1.20 38.65 -35.34
CA TRP A 792 -0.32 38.92 -34.19
C TRP A 792 0.58 37.73 -33.89
N ARG A 793 1.90 37.96 -33.98
CA ARG A 793 2.98 37.15 -33.38
C ARG A 793 3.43 37.85 -32.10
N PRO A 794 3.94 37.14 -31.07
CA PRO A 794 4.85 37.74 -30.10
C PRO A 794 6.30 37.37 -30.40
N GLY A 795 7.13 38.40 -30.52
CA GLY A 795 8.59 38.31 -30.52
C GLY A 795 9.14 38.24 -29.09
N TYR A 796 10.27 37.55 -28.95
CA TYR A 796 11.13 37.55 -27.78
C TYR A 796 12.13 38.70 -27.88
N GLU A 797 12.17 39.58 -26.88
CA GLU A 797 13.24 40.56 -26.68
C GLU A 797 14.20 40.12 -25.57
N ARG A 798 15.47 40.47 -25.77
CA ARG A 798 16.64 40.21 -24.93
C ARG A 798 17.38 41.54 -24.75
N ALA A 799 17.56 41.99 -23.51
CA ALA A 799 18.60 42.90 -22.98
C ALA A 799 18.24 43.20 -21.51
N GLY A 800 19.09 43.44 -20.52
CA GLY A 800 20.53 43.70 -20.46
C GLY A 800 20.82 44.64 -19.27
N SER A 801 21.64 44.17 -18.31
CA SER A 801 22.58 44.91 -17.44
C SER A 801 22.18 46.07 -16.48
N SER A 802 22.92 46.09 -15.35
CA SER A 802 23.22 47.19 -14.40
C SER A 802 22.12 47.55 -13.38
N GLY A 803 22.37 47.92 -12.13
CA GLY A 803 23.56 48.23 -11.32
C GLY A 803 23.14 48.28 -9.84
N GLY A 804 24.11 48.30 -8.91
CA GLY A 804 23.89 48.02 -7.48
C GLY A 804 23.27 49.11 -6.62
N HIS A 805 22.83 48.72 -5.43
CA HIS A 805 23.31 49.20 -4.13
C HIS A 805 22.92 48.21 -3.03
#